data_AF-A0A7Y2TQB9-F1
#
_entry.id   AF-A0A7Y2TQB9-F1
#
_cell.length_a   1.000
_cell.length_b   1.000
_cell.length_c   1.000
_cell.angle_alpha   90.00
_cell.angle_beta   90.00
_cell.angle_gamma   90.00
#
_symmetry.space_group_name_H-M   'P 1'
#
loop_
_entity.id
_entity.type
_entity.pdbx_description
1 polymer ?
#
loop_
_entity_poly.entity_id
_entity_poly.type
_entity_poly.pdbx_seq_one_letter_code
_entity_poly.pdbx_strand_id
1 'polypeptide(L)'
;MSLLHRRLRMFEVVNHRVFRGRNGLIVPYDAHGALSVYRVQHDGSECIARLRMPNGTLVTDAMIADLAGETGEPVDLERAIYDLDIESLPAVQVTRLRDLADVLMQLNACGSRHEAVYLLRFLVARLCSPSYRGVAKSKNLRPEALNVRNELVAFMNGPFASRLRLPTRILVREVSGLVSQPKRIDEVWQDTIDLAEVHVRGSTICNEIRRSTHHAMGRQTLALARAYLDWLDSGAGEFPHPEREVPVAVDEEVRGDPRVRALVVRIVANLELLLGSSEIADRLREWQDLYERELLGCGTDDTLDEELESLLERGIRDENRWVAQRRLRNLDAKALGGAWDAGLREDFRTALAALQERVAAEPFDRVTAGSEARSAVAAFRSGLFRDHRDALFARLDHLLTFVGQDEQFEAFRESCSLRQELEALVGDGVFRNQRYLLHQLDCLLEEFGFLALRNVASGYLDSGVDLEQCLRIVFLCAGNLVRDGLYSRELWDLSAMLVIPTRTASELLDVLEQIQRNYHRLVFRVSEAYEVMAEHLGYSEDEMRAVLANFQRTMHDLNSLVHFSDIARAFIAERREQLLGLGSGAGGVDPWDFVHLSHVPDIARRVEDPEAPSLQARYGGKGSGLIHIAYLGIPTRDAFVVPTVLPRMNLHVAAPDRLDQELMRHIAILENDIAASGGGNLRLGDPRNPLLLAVRGGSVFSMPGMLATVVFAG
;
A
#
# COMPACT_ATOMS: atom_id res chain seq x y z
N MET A 1 6.17 0.35 12.58
CA MET A 1 5.00 1.05 11.99
C MET A 1 4.98 2.54 12.39
N SER A 2 5.74 3.42 11.72
CA SER A 2 5.72 4.88 12.00
C SER A 2 4.79 5.68 11.06
N LEU A 3 3.79 5.02 10.48
CA LEU A 3 3.02 5.54 9.34
C LEU A 3 1.89 6.52 9.67
N LEU A 4 1.65 6.86 10.95
CA LEU A 4 0.48 7.68 11.35
C LEU A 4 0.80 9.09 11.84
N HIS A 5 2.05 9.57 11.78
CA HIS A 5 2.42 10.86 12.37
C HIS A 5 3.18 11.83 11.47
N ARG A 6 3.18 11.65 10.15
CA ARG A 6 3.67 12.68 9.23
C ARG A 6 2.63 13.05 8.20
N ARG A 7 1.61 13.81 8.63
CA ARG A 7 1.23 14.96 7.81
C ARG A 7 2.47 15.85 7.78
N LEU A 8 3.33 15.68 6.77
CA LEU A 8 4.37 16.65 6.47
C LEU A 8 3.63 17.96 6.16
N ARG A 9 3.57 18.83 7.16
CA ARG A 9 2.99 20.16 7.08
C ARG A 9 3.81 20.89 6.03
N MET A 10 3.26 21.13 4.84
CA MET A 10 3.94 21.98 3.87
C MET A 10 4.13 23.34 4.53
N PHE A 11 5.39 23.70 4.74
CA PHE A 11 5.87 24.95 5.35
C PHE A 11 5.67 25.13 6.86
N GLU A 12 5.04 24.21 7.59
CA GLU A 12 4.76 24.36 9.03
C GLU A 12 4.00 25.65 9.43
N VAL A 13 3.43 26.37 8.45
CA VAL A 13 2.66 27.59 8.69
C VAL A 13 1.33 27.24 9.34
N VAL A 14 1.05 27.85 10.49
CA VAL A 14 -0.16 27.59 11.27
C VAL A 14 -1.40 28.01 10.49
N ASN A 15 -2.39 27.12 10.44
CA ASN A 15 -3.66 27.31 9.73
C ASN A 15 -3.52 27.69 8.24
N HIS A 16 -2.35 27.47 7.62
CA HIS A 16 -2.05 27.96 6.27
C HIS A 16 -2.35 29.45 6.09
N ARG A 17 -2.17 30.25 7.14
CA ARG A 17 -2.45 31.69 7.13
C ARG A 17 -1.21 32.48 7.48
N VAL A 18 -0.98 33.53 6.69
CA VAL A 18 -0.05 34.60 7.03
C VAL A 18 -0.84 35.89 7.16
N PHE A 19 -0.33 36.85 7.92
CA PHE A 19 -1.06 38.10 8.17
C PHE A 19 -0.26 39.26 7.62
N ARG A 20 -0.87 40.09 6.79
CA ARG A 20 -0.25 41.33 6.33
C ARG A 20 -0.34 42.35 7.46
N GLY A 21 0.76 42.53 8.18
CA GLY A 21 0.92 43.51 9.25
C GLY A 21 1.31 44.89 8.70
N ARG A 22 1.50 45.86 9.60
CA ARG A 22 1.81 47.25 9.20
C ARG A 22 3.17 47.39 8.52
N ASN A 23 4.15 46.60 8.98
CA ASN A 23 5.55 46.70 8.55
C ASN A 23 6.08 45.41 7.91
N GLY A 24 5.23 44.52 7.40
CA GLY A 24 5.68 43.25 6.81
C GLY A 24 4.64 42.13 6.90
N LEU A 25 5.07 40.90 6.64
CA LEU A 25 4.25 39.71 6.80
C LEU A 25 4.49 39.08 8.17
N ILE A 26 3.42 38.73 8.87
CA ILE A 26 3.45 37.95 10.09
C ILE A 26 3.22 36.49 9.70
N VAL A 27 4.18 35.64 10.01
CA VAL A 27 4.19 34.23 9.62
C VAL A 27 4.29 33.37 10.88
N PRO A 28 3.19 32.72 11.30
CA PRO A 28 3.22 31.79 12.41
C PRO A 28 3.66 30.40 11.95
N TYR A 29 4.71 29.85 12.55
CA TYR A 29 5.20 28.49 12.34
C TYR A 29 4.92 27.63 13.56
N ASP A 30 4.44 26.40 13.39
CA ASP A 30 4.36 25.40 14.46
C ASP A 30 5.24 24.19 14.13
N ALA A 31 6.37 24.14 14.83
CA ALA A 31 7.31 23.02 14.83
C ALA A 31 7.05 22.15 16.07
N HIS A 32 6.21 21.13 15.91
CA HIS A 32 5.98 20.09 16.93
C HIS A 32 5.55 20.63 18.31
N GLY A 33 4.60 21.57 18.33
CA GLY A 33 4.08 22.15 19.58
C GLY A 33 4.88 23.37 20.06
N ALA A 34 5.84 23.85 19.27
CA ALA A 34 6.51 25.12 19.47
C ALA A 34 6.04 26.12 18.41
N LEU A 35 5.10 26.98 18.80
CA LEU A 35 4.65 28.10 17.99
C LEU A 35 5.72 29.19 17.98
N SER A 36 6.24 29.53 16.81
CA SER A 36 7.11 30.70 16.61
C SER A 36 6.46 31.64 15.61
N VAL A 37 6.25 32.89 15.99
CA VAL A 37 5.69 33.91 15.11
C VAL A 37 6.84 34.78 14.60
N TYR A 38 6.96 34.91 13.29
CA TYR A 38 7.96 35.73 12.63
C TYR A 38 7.33 36.96 11.98
N ARG A 39 8.07 38.07 11.97
CA ARG A 39 7.82 39.21 11.09
C ARG A 39 8.85 39.17 9.95
N VAL A 40 8.37 39.11 8.72
CA VAL A 40 9.18 39.04 7.50
C VAL A 40 9.06 40.35 6.74
N GLN A 41 10.21 40.94 6.43
CA GLN A 41 10.37 42.21 5.73
C GLN A 41 11.24 41.99 4.48
N HIS A 42 11.40 43.03 3.65
CA HIS A 42 12.16 42.91 2.39
C HIS A 42 13.65 42.60 2.58
N ASP A 43 14.21 42.96 3.74
CA ASP A 43 15.62 42.94 4.10
C ASP A 43 15.96 41.90 5.19
N GLY A 44 14.97 41.16 5.70
CA GLY A 44 15.20 40.13 6.71
C GLY A 44 13.93 39.56 7.34
N SER A 45 14.12 38.68 8.32
CA SER A 45 13.03 38.15 9.15
C SER A 45 13.43 38.16 10.62
N GLU A 46 12.47 38.46 11.50
CA GLU A 46 12.65 38.54 12.95
C GLU A 46 11.64 37.63 13.64
N CYS A 47 12.07 36.84 14.62
CA CYS A 47 11.17 36.05 15.45
C CYS A 47 10.58 36.93 16.57
N ILE A 48 9.30 37.29 16.46
CA ILE A 48 8.64 38.22 17.39
C ILE A 48 8.04 37.54 18.62
N ALA A 49 7.67 36.25 18.51
CA ALA A 49 7.18 35.48 19.65
C ALA A 49 7.53 34.01 19.53
N ARG A 50 7.71 33.34 20.67
CA ARG A 50 7.83 31.88 20.75
C ARG A 50 7.07 31.37 21.96
N LEU A 51 6.18 30.41 21.74
CA LEU A 51 5.35 29.80 22.76
C LEU A 51 5.36 28.28 22.59
N ARG A 52 5.58 27.56 23.70
CA ARG A 52 5.37 26.12 23.73
C ARG A 52 3.91 25.84 24.08
N MET A 53 3.23 25.12 23.21
CA MET A 53 1.81 24.82 23.33
C MET A 53 1.62 23.37 23.79
N PRO A 54 0.70 23.11 24.73
CA PRO A 54 0.21 21.76 24.98
C PRO A 54 -0.37 21.13 23.71
N ASN A 55 -0.29 19.81 23.59
CA ASN A 55 -0.93 19.08 22.49
C ASN A 55 -2.44 19.34 22.49
N GLY A 56 -3.02 19.53 21.30
CA GLY A 56 -4.45 19.82 21.13
C GLY A 56 -4.85 21.29 21.29
N THR A 57 -3.89 22.20 21.52
CA THR A 57 -4.16 23.64 21.59
C THR A 57 -4.71 24.16 20.25
N LEU A 58 -5.87 24.82 20.29
CA LEU A 58 -6.46 25.49 19.13
C LEU A 58 -5.81 26.86 18.94
N VAL A 59 -5.01 27.02 17.90
CA VAL A 59 -4.39 28.31 17.55
C VAL A 59 -5.37 29.12 16.71
N THR A 60 -5.74 30.29 17.20
CA THR A 60 -6.70 31.20 16.54
C THR A 60 -6.01 32.45 15.99
N ASP A 61 -6.64 33.11 15.02
CA ASP A 61 -6.14 34.38 14.47
C ASP A 61 -5.98 35.45 15.55
N ALA A 62 -6.86 35.46 16.57
CA ALA A 62 -6.76 36.36 17.73
C ALA A 62 -5.49 36.10 18.56
N MET A 63 -5.16 34.82 18.80
CA MET A 63 -3.93 34.45 19.50
C MET A 63 -2.68 34.88 18.74
N ILE A 64 -2.67 34.77 17.41
CA ILE A 64 -1.56 35.25 16.58
C ILE A 64 -1.44 36.77 16.65
N ALA A 65 -2.55 37.50 16.61
CA ALA A 65 -2.57 38.95 16.74
C ALA A 65 -2.01 39.43 18.10
N ASP A 66 -2.39 38.76 19.19
CA ASP A 66 -1.89 39.04 20.53
C ASP A 66 -0.38 38.79 20.63
N LEU A 67 0.10 37.67 20.10
CA LEU A 67 1.53 37.33 20.07
C LEU A 67 2.34 38.28 19.18
N ALA A 68 1.76 38.76 18.08
CA ALA A 68 2.42 39.68 17.17
C ALA A 68 2.39 41.15 17.63
N GLY A 69 1.51 41.47 18.59
CA GLY A 69 1.24 42.84 19.05
C GLY A 69 0.50 43.70 18.02
N GLU A 70 -0.04 43.10 16.96
CA GLU A 70 -0.83 43.79 15.93
C GLU A 70 -1.82 42.83 15.26
N THR A 71 -3.01 43.33 14.95
CA THR A 71 -3.97 42.64 14.07
C THR A 71 -3.60 42.89 12.61
N GLY A 72 -3.04 41.89 11.95
CA GLY A 72 -2.80 41.92 10.50
C GLY A 72 -4.00 41.45 9.68
N GLU A 73 -4.04 41.81 8.40
CA GLU A 73 -5.04 41.29 7.45
C GLU A 73 -4.70 39.82 7.11
N PRO A 74 -5.59 38.85 7.37
CA PRO A 74 -5.32 37.45 7.09
C PRO A 74 -5.26 37.20 5.59
N VAL A 75 -4.15 36.64 5.13
CA VAL A 75 -3.96 36.09 3.79
C VAL A 75 -4.09 34.58 3.91
N ASP A 76 -5.19 34.07 3.38
CA ASP A 76 -5.47 32.64 3.37
C ASP A 76 -4.66 31.97 2.26
N LEU A 77 -3.60 31.26 2.64
CA LEU A 77 -2.82 30.47 1.71
C LEU A 77 -3.51 29.16 1.38
N GLU A 78 -4.54 28.74 2.11
CA GLU A 78 -5.25 27.48 1.85
C GLU A 78 -5.80 27.48 0.43
N ARG A 79 -6.49 28.55 0.00
CA ARG A 79 -6.95 28.67 -1.39
C ARG A 79 -5.79 28.77 -2.38
N ALA A 80 -4.74 29.53 -2.10
CA ALA A 80 -3.61 29.63 -3.04
C ALA A 80 -2.79 28.33 -3.18
N ILE A 81 -2.73 27.52 -2.11
CA ILE A 81 -1.99 26.24 -2.06
C ILE A 81 -2.86 25.07 -2.54
N TYR A 82 -4.17 25.16 -2.34
CA TYR A 82 -5.09 24.03 -2.50
C TYR A 82 -6.22 24.23 -3.51
N ASP A 83 -6.53 25.46 -3.91
CA ASP A 83 -7.45 25.71 -5.02
C ASP A 83 -6.71 25.42 -6.33
N LEU A 84 -7.34 24.60 -7.16
CA LEU A 84 -6.86 24.24 -8.48
C LEU A 84 -7.95 24.65 -9.45
N ASP A 85 -7.72 25.73 -10.19
CA ASP A 85 -8.61 26.10 -11.27
C ASP A 85 -8.43 25.10 -12.42
N ILE A 86 -9.30 24.08 -12.43
CA ILE A 86 -9.26 22.99 -13.42
C ILE A 86 -9.49 23.55 -14.83
N GLU A 87 -10.26 24.63 -15.00
CA GLU A 87 -10.49 25.27 -16.30
C GLU A 87 -9.22 25.96 -16.82
N SER A 88 -8.34 26.42 -15.91
CA SER A 88 -7.04 27.00 -16.26
C SER A 88 -5.96 25.95 -16.60
N LEU A 89 -6.20 24.67 -16.29
CA LEU A 89 -5.22 23.63 -16.58
C LEU A 89 -5.23 23.29 -18.07
N PRO A 90 -4.04 23.21 -18.70
CA PRO A 90 -3.95 22.83 -20.10
C PRO A 90 -4.58 21.44 -20.30
N ALA A 91 -5.30 21.28 -21.41
CA ALA A 91 -5.83 19.98 -21.81
C ALA A 91 -4.67 18.99 -21.99
N VAL A 92 -4.49 18.11 -21.01
CA VAL A 92 -3.48 17.07 -21.09
C VAL A 92 -3.96 16.04 -22.11
N GLN A 93 -3.16 15.76 -23.14
CA GLN A 93 -3.45 14.69 -24.11
C GLN A 93 -2.25 13.75 -24.18
N VAL A 94 -2.47 12.49 -23.79
CA VAL A 94 -1.43 11.44 -23.83
C VAL A 94 -1.79 10.47 -24.94
N THR A 95 -1.20 10.66 -26.12
CA THR A 95 -1.38 9.81 -27.31
C THR A 95 -0.16 8.96 -27.63
N ARG A 96 1.02 9.39 -27.15
CA ARG A 96 2.33 8.77 -27.40
C ARG A 96 3.11 8.65 -26.09
N LEU A 97 4.19 7.86 -26.11
CA LEU A 97 5.10 7.74 -24.96
C LEU A 97 5.78 9.07 -24.60
N ARG A 98 6.07 9.92 -25.60
CA ARG A 98 6.64 11.25 -25.36
C ARG A 98 5.70 12.12 -24.50
N ASP A 99 4.41 12.09 -24.81
CA ASP A 99 3.39 12.87 -24.10
C ASP A 99 3.28 12.40 -22.64
N LEU A 100 3.41 11.09 -22.41
CA LEU A 100 3.47 10.52 -21.06
C LEU A 100 4.70 11.04 -20.28
N ALA A 101 5.87 11.08 -20.93
CA ALA A 101 7.08 11.63 -20.31
C ALA A 101 6.92 13.13 -19.99
N ASP A 102 6.30 13.91 -20.87
CA ASP A 102 6.07 15.34 -20.66
C ASP A 102 5.16 15.60 -19.45
N VAL A 103 4.11 14.78 -19.27
CA VAL A 103 3.23 14.90 -18.10
C VAL A 103 3.94 14.47 -16.81
N LEU A 104 4.78 13.43 -16.85
CA LEU A 104 5.59 13.05 -15.69
C LEU A 104 6.61 14.15 -15.33
N MET A 105 7.22 14.80 -16.33
CA MET A 105 8.11 15.93 -16.13
C MET A 105 7.36 17.12 -15.50
N GLN A 106 6.14 17.42 -15.96
CA GLN A 106 5.29 18.44 -15.32
C GLN A 106 4.97 18.07 -13.86
N LEU A 107 4.63 16.80 -13.62
CA LEU A 107 4.37 16.28 -12.27
C LEU A 107 5.61 16.38 -11.37
N ASN A 108 6.82 16.19 -11.92
CA ASN A 108 8.08 16.37 -11.20
C ASN A 108 8.38 17.84 -10.88
N ALA A 109 7.94 18.76 -11.74
CA ALA A 109 8.12 20.20 -11.58
C ALA A 109 7.05 20.88 -10.72
N CYS A 110 5.90 20.24 -10.50
CA CYS A 110 4.78 20.86 -9.81
C CYS A 110 5.05 21.05 -8.30
N GLY A 111 4.66 22.21 -7.77
CA GLY A 111 4.72 22.52 -6.33
C GLY A 111 3.40 22.27 -5.59
N SER A 112 2.28 22.14 -6.33
CA SER A 112 0.94 21.98 -5.76
C SER A 112 0.56 20.51 -5.63
N ARG A 113 0.08 20.13 -4.44
CA ARG A 113 -0.48 18.80 -4.22
C ARG A 113 -1.72 18.55 -5.09
N HIS A 114 -2.54 19.57 -5.34
CA HIS A 114 -3.77 19.40 -6.11
C HIS A 114 -3.46 19.19 -7.59
N GLU A 115 -2.51 19.95 -8.14
CA GLU A 115 -2.00 19.72 -9.49
C GLU A 115 -1.41 18.32 -9.60
N ALA A 116 -0.58 17.89 -8.65
CA ALA A 116 -0.04 16.53 -8.62
C ALA A 116 -1.16 15.46 -8.62
N VAL A 117 -2.18 15.62 -7.77
CA VAL A 117 -3.33 14.70 -7.71
C VAL A 117 -4.08 14.67 -9.03
N TYR A 118 -4.32 15.83 -9.65
CA TYR A 118 -5.00 15.93 -10.94
C TYR A 118 -4.21 15.22 -12.04
N LEU A 119 -2.91 15.53 -12.19
CA LEU A 119 -2.03 14.92 -13.19
C LEU A 119 -1.90 13.41 -12.98
N LEU A 120 -1.74 12.93 -11.74
CA LEU A 120 -1.71 11.48 -11.46
C LEU A 120 -3.02 10.80 -11.82
N ARG A 121 -4.17 11.37 -11.43
CA ARG A 121 -5.47 10.77 -11.76
C ARG A 121 -5.70 10.75 -13.27
N PHE A 122 -5.32 11.80 -13.97
CA PHE A 122 -5.33 11.85 -15.43
C PHE A 122 -4.50 10.70 -16.02
N LEU A 123 -3.24 10.57 -15.59
CA LEU A 123 -2.33 9.52 -16.05
C LEU A 123 -2.89 8.12 -15.78
N VAL A 124 -3.41 7.88 -14.58
CA VAL A 124 -4.03 6.60 -14.21
C VAL A 124 -5.24 6.30 -15.08
N ALA A 125 -6.15 7.25 -15.27
CA ALA A 125 -7.33 7.06 -16.11
C ALA A 125 -6.95 6.71 -17.56
N ARG A 126 -5.90 7.36 -18.09
CA ARG A 126 -5.38 7.08 -19.44
C ARG A 126 -4.73 5.71 -19.54
N LEU A 127 -3.90 5.32 -18.57
CA LEU A 127 -3.23 4.02 -18.56
C LEU A 127 -4.22 2.86 -18.36
N CYS A 128 -5.29 3.08 -17.60
CA CYS A 128 -6.41 2.13 -17.46
C CYS A 128 -7.36 2.11 -18.67
N SER A 129 -7.17 3.01 -19.65
CA SER A 129 -8.01 3.07 -20.84
C SER A 129 -7.62 1.99 -21.86
N PRO A 130 -8.58 1.29 -22.49
CA PRO A 130 -8.30 0.29 -23.53
C PRO A 130 -7.46 0.84 -24.70
N SER A 131 -7.63 2.12 -25.03
CA SER A 131 -6.99 2.78 -26.18
C SER A 131 -5.47 2.93 -26.04
N TYR A 132 -4.91 2.81 -24.83
CA TYR A 132 -3.48 2.99 -24.59
C TYR A 132 -2.66 1.68 -24.66
N ARG A 133 -3.32 0.51 -24.62
CA ARG A 133 -2.67 -0.82 -24.48
C ARG A 133 -1.91 -1.35 -25.72
N GLY A 134 -1.65 -0.51 -26.73
CA GLY A 134 -0.95 -0.88 -27.97
C GLY A 134 0.32 -0.08 -28.30
N VAL A 135 0.61 0.98 -27.56
CA VAL A 135 1.66 1.96 -27.95
C VAL A 135 3.08 1.37 -27.90
N ALA A 136 3.36 0.39 -27.03
CA ALA A 136 4.70 -0.14 -26.80
C ALA A 136 5.17 -1.27 -27.74
N LYS A 137 4.32 -1.79 -28.64
CA LYS A 137 4.66 -2.99 -29.44
C LYS A 137 5.63 -2.76 -30.62
N SER A 138 6.14 -1.53 -30.82
CA SER A 138 7.07 -1.23 -31.92
C SER A 138 8.53 -1.19 -31.46
N LYS A 139 9.42 -1.92 -32.16
CA LYS A 139 10.86 -2.02 -31.83
C LYS A 139 11.61 -0.67 -31.80
N ASN A 140 11.01 0.40 -32.35
CA ASN A 140 11.63 1.72 -32.50
C ASN A 140 11.36 2.68 -31.33
N LEU A 141 10.69 2.24 -30.25
CA LEU A 141 10.27 3.11 -29.13
C LEU A 141 11.10 2.94 -27.85
N ARG A 142 12.24 2.22 -27.90
CA ARG A 142 13.10 2.00 -26.73
C ARG A 142 13.60 3.30 -26.08
N PRO A 143 14.10 4.30 -26.83
CA PRO A 143 14.55 5.56 -26.24
C PRO A 143 13.44 6.31 -25.51
N GLU A 144 12.23 6.33 -26.09
CA GLU A 144 11.06 6.98 -25.50
C GLU A 144 10.57 6.25 -24.25
N ALA A 145 10.57 4.91 -24.26
CA ALA A 145 10.26 4.10 -23.09
C ALA A 145 11.26 4.32 -21.94
N LEU A 146 12.55 4.47 -22.27
CA LEU A 146 13.60 4.82 -21.31
C LEU A 146 13.38 6.23 -20.72
N ASN A 147 12.96 7.19 -21.54
CA ASN A 147 12.67 8.55 -21.07
C ASN A 147 11.51 8.56 -20.06
N VAL A 148 10.40 7.86 -20.37
CA VAL A 148 9.28 7.67 -19.43
C VAL A 148 9.76 7.06 -18.12
N ARG A 149 10.60 6.02 -18.19
CA ARG A 149 11.18 5.38 -17.00
C ARG A 149 12.01 6.37 -16.18
N ASN A 150 12.83 7.21 -16.81
CA ASN A 150 13.67 8.19 -16.12
C ASN A 150 12.83 9.25 -15.39
N GLU A 151 11.77 9.76 -16.02
CA GLU A 151 10.85 10.70 -15.39
C GLU A 151 10.06 10.05 -14.25
N LEU A 152 9.68 8.78 -14.39
CA LEU A 152 9.06 8.02 -13.32
C LEU A 152 10.02 7.80 -12.13
N VAL A 153 11.29 7.51 -12.38
CA VAL A 153 12.32 7.42 -11.33
C VAL A 153 12.47 8.76 -10.60
N ALA A 154 12.47 9.89 -11.33
CA ALA A 154 12.50 11.21 -10.71
C ALA A 154 11.26 11.42 -9.82
N PHE A 155 10.08 11.04 -10.29
CA PHE A 155 8.84 11.10 -9.51
C PHE A 155 8.92 10.25 -8.24
N MET A 156 9.42 9.01 -8.34
CA MET A 156 9.56 8.08 -7.20
C MET A 156 10.52 8.60 -6.12
N ASN A 157 11.50 9.41 -6.51
CA ASN A 157 12.41 10.08 -5.57
C ASN A 157 11.83 11.40 -5.02
N GLY A 158 10.75 11.90 -5.60
CA GLY A 158 10.04 13.10 -5.19
C GLY A 158 9.09 12.92 -3.99
N PRO A 159 8.52 14.03 -3.49
CA PRO A 159 7.71 14.05 -2.26
C PRO A 159 6.29 13.49 -2.42
N PHE A 160 5.78 13.34 -3.65
CA PHE A 160 4.41 12.93 -3.91
C PHE A 160 4.23 11.41 -4.02
N ALA A 161 5.27 10.67 -4.43
CA ALA A 161 5.21 9.23 -4.65
C ALA A 161 4.71 8.46 -3.41
N SER A 162 5.22 8.81 -2.22
CA SER A 162 4.81 8.18 -0.95
C SER A 162 3.45 8.64 -0.42
N ARG A 163 2.94 9.79 -0.88
CA ARG A 163 1.68 10.40 -0.43
C ARG A 163 0.47 9.94 -1.24
N LEU A 164 0.67 9.61 -2.51
CA LEU A 164 -0.37 9.22 -3.45
C LEU A 164 -0.22 7.75 -3.86
N ARG A 165 -0.09 6.86 -2.86
CA ARG A 165 0.30 5.45 -3.05
C ARG A 165 -0.50 4.73 -4.13
N LEU A 166 -1.84 4.76 -4.07
CA LEU A 166 -2.67 4.01 -5.02
C LEU A 166 -2.45 4.46 -6.47
N PRO A 167 -2.59 5.76 -6.83
CA PRO A 167 -2.23 6.22 -8.17
C PRO A 167 -0.77 5.96 -8.57
N THR A 168 0.20 6.14 -7.66
CA THR A 168 1.62 5.85 -7.90
C THR A 168 1.85 4.38 -8.25
N ARG A 169 1.21 3.46 -7.52
CA ARG A 169 1.31 2.01 -7.80
C ARG A 169 0.79 1.67 -9.18
N ILE A 170 -0.38 2.19 -9.53
CA ILE A 170 -0.98 1.92 -10.84
C ILE A 170 -0.06 2.46 -11.94
N LEU A 171 0.47 3.67 -11.76
CA LEU A 171 1.45 4.24 -12.68
C LEU A 171 2.69 3.35 -12.85
N VAL A 172 3.32 2.90 -11.75
CA VAL A 172 4.49 2.01 -11.79
C VAL A 172 4.14 0.67 -12.45
N ARG A 173 3.01 0.08 -12.06
CA ARG A 173 2.51 -1.19 -12.61
C ARG A 173 2.28 -1.11 -14.11
N GLU A 174 1.66 -0.05 -14.60
CA GLU A 174 1.36 0.13 -16.03
C GLU A 174 2.62 0.50 -16.83
N VAL A 175 3.46 1.43 -16.34
CA VAL A 175 4.71 1.81 -17.01
C VAL A 175 5.70 0.65 -17.05
N SER A 176 5.82 -0.13 -15.98
CA SER A 176 6.65 -1.34 -15.99
C SER A 176 6.21 -2.28 -17.11
N GLY A 177 4.91 -2.54 -17.25
CA GLY A 177 4.37 -3.40 -18.31
C GLY A 177 4.56 -2.88 -19.73
N LEU A 178 4.79 -1.57 -19.92
CA LEU A 178 5.16 -0.98 -21.22
C LEU A 178 6.63 -1.20 -21.57
N VAL A 179 7.50 -1.34 -20.56
CA VAL A 179 8.95 -1.48 -20.71
C VAL A 179 9.38 -2.97 -20.68
N SER A 180 8.64 -3.81 -19.95
CA SER A 180 8.84 -5.27 -19.82
C SER A 180 7.89 -6.08 -20.72
N GLN A 181 7.94 -7.42 -20.64
CA GLN A 181 7.01 -8.29 -21.38
C GLN A 181 5.53 -7.99 -21.04
N PRO A 182 4.57 -8.23 -21.96
CA PRO A 182 3.13 -8.06 -21.69
C PRO A 182 2.66 -8.90 -20.49
N LYS A 183 1.77 -8.35 -19.65
CA LYS A 183 1.18 -9.07 -18.52
C LYS A 183 0.17 -10.10 -19.04
N ARG A 184 0.52 -11.39 -19.01
CA ARG A 184 -0.35 -12.45 -19.54
C ARG A 184 -1.68 -12.59 -18.79
N ILE A 185 -1.71 -12.29 -17.50
CA ILE A 185 -2.95 -12.31 -16.71
C ILE A 185 -3.99 -11.31 -17.25
N ASP A 186 -3.55 -10.10 -17.61
CA ASP A 186 -4.43 -9.07 -18.16
C ASP A 186 -4.91 -9.47 -19.57
N GLU A 187 -4.06 -10.16 -20.35
CA GLU A 187 -4.45 -10.73 -21.64
C GLU A 187 -5.49 -11.83 -21.48
N VAL A 188 -5.31 -12.78 -20.54
CA VAL A 188 -6.30 -13.84 -20.27
C VAL A 188 -7.64 -13.25 -19.85
N TRP A 189 -7.65 -12.26 -18.96
CA TRP A 189 -8.90 -11.62 -18.54
C TRP A 189 -9.59 -10.92 -19.69
N GLN A 190 -8.85 -10.17 -20.52
CA GLN A 190 -9.46 -9.51 -21.67
C GLN A 190 -9.98 -10.53 -22.68
N ASP A 191 -9.19 -11.55 -22.99
CA ASP A 191 -9.54 -12.56 -23.98
C ASP A 191 -10.75 -13.38 -23.56
N THR A 192 -10.87 -13.71 -22.28
CA THR A 192 -12.04 -14.42 -21.75
C THR A 192 -13.27 -13.54 -21.69
N ILE A 193 -13.11 -12.23 -21.47
CA ILE A 193 -14.19 -11.25 -21.63
C ILE A 193 -14.61 -11.18 -23.09
N ASP A 194 -13.68 -10.99 -24.03
CA ASP A 194 -14.00 -10.91 -25.46
C ASP A 194 -14.67 -12.21 -25.94
N LEU A 195 -14.20 -13.37 -25.44
CA LEU A 195 -14.81 -14.65 -25.72
C LEU A 195 -16.27 -14.70 -25.26
N ALA A 196 -16.54 -14.38 -23.99
CA ALA A 196 -17.87 -14.52 -23.40
C ALA A 196 -18.85 -13.39 -23.76
N GLU A 197 -18.34 -12.17 -23.94
CA GLU A 197 -19.12 -10.93 -24.07
C GLU A 197 -19.07 -10.33 -25.48
N VAL A 198 -18.30 -10.88 -26.42
CA VAL A 198 -18.28 -10.39 -27.81
C VAL A 198 -18.53 -11.53 -28.77
N HIS A 199 -17.80 -12.63 -28.61
CA HIS A 199 -17.80 -13.71 -29.59
C HIS A 199 -18.85 -14.79 -29.33
N VAL A 200 -19.07 -15.19 -28.08
CA VAL A 200 -19.91 -16.35 -27.71
C VAL A 200 -20.90 -15.99 -26.59
N ARG A 201 -21.65 -14.91 -26.80
CA ARG A 201 -22.63 -14.40 -25.83
C ARG A 201 -23.69 -15.45 -25.51
N GLY A 202 -23.84 -15.77 -24.23
CA GLY A 202 -24.84 -16.70 -23.73
C GLY A 202 -24.35 -18.15 -23.58
N SER A 203 -23.10 -18.46 -23.93
CA SER A 203 -22.48 -19.76 -23.63
C SER A 203 -22.25 -19.93 -22.14
N THR A 204 -22.76 -21.02 -21.56
CA THR A 204 -22.50 -21.39 -20.15
C THR A 204 -21.02 -21.69 -19.93
N ILE A 205 -20.37 -22.36 -20.90
CA ILE A 205 -18.96 -22.74 -20.85
C ILE A 205 -18.07 -21.49 -20.91
N CYS A 206 -18.26 -20.61 -21.90
CA CYS A 206 -17.43 -19.40 -22.00
C CYS A 206 -17.62 -18.47 -20.80
N ASN A 207 -18.85 -18.38 -20.26
CA ASN A 207 -19.11 -17.65 -19.04
C ASN A 207 -18.39 -18.26 -17.83
N GLU A 208 -18.33 -19.58 -17.72
CA GLU A 208 -17.60 -20.25 -16.64
C GLU A 208 -16.07 -20.12 -16.81
N ILE A 209 -15.53 -20.17 -18.03
CA ILE A 209 -14.12 -19.86 -18.31
C ILE A 209 -13.79 -18.43 -17.85
N ARG A 210 -14.61 -17.44 -18.22
CA ARG A 210 -14.46 -16.07 -17.74
C ARG A 210 -14.59 -15.96 -16.22
N ARG A 211 -15.60 -16.59 -15.62
CA ARG A 211 -15.84 -16.52 -14.17
C ARG A 211 -14.67 -17.12 -13.39
N SER A 212 -14.25 -18.32 -13.77
CA SER A 212 -13.18 -19.04 -13.10
C SER A 212 -11.81 -18.35 -13.29
N THR A 213 -11.49 -17.78 -14.45
CA THR A 213 -10.26 -16.95 -14.62
C THR A 213 -10.20 -15.71 -13.71
N HIS A 214 -11.35 -15.17 -13.31
CA HIS A 214 -11.41 -14.02 -12.40
C HIS A 214 -11.45 -14.42 -10.92
N HIS A 215 -12.07 -15.56 -10.58
CA HIS A 215 -12.39 -15.92 -9.20
C HIS A 215 -11.63 -17.13 -8.66
N ALA A 216 -11.30 -18.13 -9.47
CA ALA A 216 -10.68 -19.36 -9.02
C ALA A 216 -9.75 -19.93 -10.10
N MET A 217 -8.90 -19.06 -10.68
CA MET A 217 -8.03 -19.45 -11.77
C MET A 217 -7.06 -20.52 -11.30
N GLY A 218 -7.15 -21.70 -11.92
CA GLY A 218 -6.37 -22.87 -11.54
C GLY A 218 -6.46 -23.99 -12.58
N ARG A 219 -6.09 -25.21 -12.16
CA ARG A 219 -6.08 -26.40 -13.02
C ARG A 219 -7.45 -26.68 -13.65
N GLN A 220 -8.54 -26.46 -12.92
CA GLN A 220 -9.90 -26.64 -13.44
C GLN A 220 -10.23 -25.66 -14.57
N THR A 221 -9.85 -24.38 -14.43
CA THR A 221 -10.03 -23.37 -15.49
C THR A 221 -9.29 -23.75 -16.76
N LEU A 222 -8.05 -24.22 -16.63
CA LEU A 222 -7.26 -24.70 -17.77
C LEU A 222 -7.88 -25.95 -18.39
N ALA A 223 -8.34 -26.90 -17.58
CA ALA A 223 -9.02 -28.10 -18.07
C ALA A 223 -10.30 -27.76 -18.84
N LEU A 224 -11.11 -26.84 -18.33
CA LEU A 224 -12.31 -26.34 -19.00
C LEU A 224 -11.99 -25.64 -20.33
N ALA A 225 -10.99 -24.78 -20.35
CA ALA A 225 -10.56 -24.08 -21.56
C ALA A 225 -10.02 -25.05 -22.63
N ARG A 226 -9.25 -26.08 -22.22
CA ARG A 226 -8.78 -27.16 -23.10
C ARG A 226 -9.93 -28.01 -23.62
N ALA A 227 -10.86 -28.42 -22.77
CA ALA A 227 -12.03 -29.19 -23.16
C ALA A 227 -12.90 -28.42 -24.18
N TYR A 228 -13.05 -27.11 -24.01
CA TYR A 228 -13.73 -26.26 -24.98
C TYR A 228 -12.97 -26.14 -26.31
N LEU A 229 -11.64 -26.04 -26.26
CA LEU A 229 -10.80 -26.04 -27.46
C LEU A 229 -10.91 -27.38 -28.24
N ASP A 230 -10.84 -28.51 -27.53
CA ASP A 230 -10.99 -29.84 -28.12
C ASP A 230 -12.38 -30.02 -28.72
N TRP A 231 -13.42 -29.48 -28.06
CA TRP A 231 -14.77 -29.47 -28.58
C TRP A 231 -14.93 -28.60 -29.84
N LEU A 232 -14.29 -27.42 -29.89
CA LEU A 232 -14.26 -26.59 -31.10
C LEU A 232 -13.58 -27.33 -32.27
N ASP A 233 -12.52 -28.08 -32.00
CA ASP A 233 -11.74 -28.79 -33.01
C ASP A 233 -12.40 -30.08 -33.52
N SER A 234 -13.08 -30.83 -32.65
CA SER A 234 -13.56 -32.19 -32.95
C SER A 234 -15.07 -32.41 -32.79
N GLY A 235 -15.78 -31.48 -32.15
CA GLY A 235 -17.17 -31.66 -31.72
C GLY A 235 -17.33 -32.57 -30.49
N ALA A 236 -16.24 -33.08 -29.92
CA ALA A 236 -16.22 -33.87 -28.69
C ALA A 236 -15.23 -33.25 -27.70
N GLY A 237 -15.68 -32.93 -26.49
CA GLY A 237 -14.85 -32.40 -25.41
C GLY A 237 -15.18 -33.06 -24.09
N GLU A 238 -14.16 -33.43 -23.31
CA GLU A 238 -14.33 -34.00 -21.98
C GLU A 238 -14.38 -32.87 -20.94
N PHE A 239 -15.57 -32.36 -20.70
CA PHE A 239 -15.79 -31.24 -19.77
C PHE A 239 -15.67 -31.68 -18.30
N PRO A 240 -14.95 -30.92 -17.44
CA PRO A 240 -14.80 -31.23 -16.01
C PRO A 240 -16.11 -31.45 -15.25
N HIS A 241 -17.16 -30.68 -15.58
CA HIS A 241 -18.49 -30.77 -14.98
C HIS A 241 -19.57 -30.93 -16.06
N PRO A 242 -19.76 -32.14 -16.62
CA PRO A 242 -20.61 -32.35 -17.79
C PRO A 242 -22.10 -32.07 -17.51
N GLU A 243 -22.53 -32.01 -16.25
CA GLU A 243 -23.89 -31.64 -15.87
C GLU A 243 -24.19 -30.13 -16.02
N ARG A 244 -23.15 -29.29 -16.02
CA ARG A 244 -23.27 -27.82 -16.07
C ARG A 244 -22.64 -27.22 -17.34
N GLU A 245 -21.60 -27.88 -17.85
CA GLU A 245 -20.77 -27.44 -18.96
C GLU A 245 -21.20 -28.11 -20.26
N VAL A 246 -22.43 -27.79 -20.67
CA VAL A 246 -23.04 -28.35 -21.89
C VAL A 246 -23.02 -27.29 -22.99
N PRO A 247 -22.43 -27.57 -24.17
CA PRO A 247 -22.50 -26.66 -25.31
C PRO A 247 -23.95 -26.36 -25.70
N VAL A 248 -24.24 -25.08 -25.92
CA VAL A 248 -25.57 -24.61 -26.33
C VAL A 248 -25.57 -24.17 -27.80
N ALA A 249 -26.72 -23.75 -28.32
CA ALA A 249 -26.88 -23.38 -29.74
C ALA A 249 -25.85 -22.33 -30.21
N VAL A 250 -25.50 -21.34 -29.38
CA VAL A 250 -24.50 -20.32 -29.75
C VAL A 250 -23.09 -20.92 -29.86
N ASP A 251 -22.74 -21.91 -29.04
CA ASP A 251 -21.45 -22.60 -29.15
C ASP A 251 -21.37 -23.34 -30.50
N GLU A 252 -22.48 -23.95 -30.90
CA GLU A 252 -22.58 -24.69 -32.16
C GLU A 252 -22.44 -23.79 -33.39
N GLU A 253 -23.01 -22.58 -33.33
CA GLU A 253 -22.90 -21.57 -34.39
C GLU A 253 -21.46 -21.11 -34.61
N VAL A 254 -20.65 -21.01 -33.54
CA VAL A 254 -19.28 -20.48 -33.60
C VAL A 254 -18.20 -21.54 -33.75
N ARG A 255 -18.53 -22.84 -33.69
CA ARG A 255 -17.57 -23.97 -33.73
C ARG A 255 -16.62 -23.93 -34.92
N GLY A 256 -17.09 -23.44 -36.07
CA GLY A 256 -16.28 -23.27 -37.28
C GLY A 256 -15.57 -21.92 -37.42
N ASP A 257 -15.72 -20.97 -36.49
CA ASP A 257 -15.14 -19.63 -36.61
C ASP A 257 -13.64 -19.64 -36.25
N PRO A 258 -12.74 -19.36 -37.21
CA PRO A 258 -11.29 -19.33 -36.96
C PRO A 258 -10.88 -18.28 -35.91
N ARG A 259 -11.67 -17.21 -35.74
CA ARG A 259 -11.38 -16.13 -34.78
C ARG A 259 -11.60 -16.61 -33.34
N VAL A 260 -12.72 -17.29 -33.10
CA VAL A 260 -13.06 -17.87 -31.78
C VAL A 260 -12.03 -18.91 -31.41
N ARG A 261 -11.70 -19.82 -32.33
CA ARG A 261 -10.65 -20.81 -32.13
C ARG A 261 -9.31 -20.17 -31.79
N ALA A 262 -8.86 -19.19 -32.57
CA ALA A 262 -7.59 -18.50 -32.31
C ALA A 262 -7.55 -17.82 -30.92
N LEU A 263 -8.68 -17.26 -30.50
CA LEU A 263 -8.83 -16.65 -29.18
C LEU A 263 -8.71 -17.71 -28.06
N VAL A 264 -9.42 -18.83 -28.17
CA VAL A 264 -9.36 -19.93 -27.18
C VAL A 264 -7.97 -20.56 -27.13
N VAL A 265 -7.30 -20.76 -28.27
CA VAL A 265 -5.90 -21.23 -28.32
C VAL A 265 -4.99 -20.30 -27.53
N ARG A 266 -5.15 -18.98 -27.69
CA ARG A 266 -4.35 -17.99 -26.94
C ARG A 266 -4.67 -18.02 -25.45
N ILE A 267 -5.94 -18.14 -25.07
CA ILE A 267 -6.37 -18.30 -23.67
C ILE A 267 -5.70 -19.53 -23.04
N VAL A 268 -5.76 -20.69 -23.70
CA VAL A 268 -5.15 -21.93 -23.22
C VAL A 268 -3.64 -21.77 -23.07
N ALA A 269 -2.95 -21.26 -24.09
CA ALA A 269 -1.50 -21.06 -24.04
C ALA A 269 -1.08 -20.11 -22.92
N ASN A 270 -1.81 -19.01 -22.72
CA ASN A 270 -1.51 -18.06 -21.64
C ASN A 270 -1.83 -18.66 -20.26
N LEU A 271 -2.91 -19.43 -20.11
CA LEU A 271 -3.22 -20.15 -18.87
C LEU A 271 -2.16 -21.20 -18.53
N GLU A 272 -1.65 -21.95 -19.53
CA GLU A 272 -0.57 -22.92 -19.34
C GLU A 272 0.70 -22.26 -18.81
N LEU A 273 1.01 -21.06 -19.30
CA LEU A 273 2.19 -20.31 -18.88
C LEU A 273 2.02 -19.66 -17.50
N LEU A 274 0.82 -19.17 -17.18
CA LEU A 274 0.50 -18.58 -15.87
C LEU A 274 0.45 -19.63 -14.76
N LEU A 275 -0.07 -20.82 -15.07
CA LEU A 275 -0.18 -21.94 -14.13
C LEU A 275 1.09 -22.81 -14.11
N GLY A 276 1.91 -22.74 -15.17
CA GLY A 276 3.27 -23.24 -15.16
C GLY A 276 4.12 -22.34 -14.28
N SER A 277 4.79 -22.91 -13.28
CA SER A 277 5.60 -22.19 -12.28
C SER A 277 6.75 -21.32 -12.84
N SER A 278 6.92 -21.23 -14.17
CA SER A 278 8.02 -20.54 -14.84
C SER A 278 7.81 -19.04 -15.00
N GLU A 279 6.65 -18.54 -15.41
CA GLU A 279 6.55 -17.13 -15.83
C GLU A 279 6.81 -16.13 -14.70
N ILE A 280 6.19 -16.32 -13.54
CA ILE A 280 6.38 -15.38 -12.43
C ILE A 280 7.77 -15.53 -11.82
N ALA A 281 8.27 -16.77 -11.78
CA ALA A 281 9.64 -17.05 -11.36
C ALA A 281 10.65 -16.33 -12.28
N ASP A 282 10.43 -16.37 -13.59
CA ASP A 282 11.25 -15.69 -14.58
C ASP A 282 11.19 -14.17 -14.37
N ARG A 283 10.00 -13.59 -14.16
CA ARG A 283 9.86 -12.14 -13.88
C ARG A 283 10.56 -11.71 -12.59
N LEU A 284 10.51 -12.53 -11.54
CA LEU A 284 11.24 -12.27 -10.29
C LEU A 284 12.75 -12.36 -10.49
N ARG A 285 13.24 -13.34 -11.27
CA ARG A 285 14.66 -13.48 -11.63
C ARG A 285 15.15 -12.32 -12.50
N GLU A 286 14.37 -11.92 -13.51
CA GLU A 286 14.66 -10.73 -14.33
C GLU A 286 14.75 -9.46 -13.47
N TRP A 287 13.88 -9.34 -12.46
CA TRP A 287 13.95 -8.25 -11.50
C TRP A 287 15.20 -8.33 -10.61
N GLN A 288 15.56 -9.52 -10.12
CA GLN A 288 16.80 -9.74 -9.34
C GLN A 288 18.03 -9.31 -10.16
N ASP A 289 18.12 -9.74 -11.41
CA ASP A 289 19.23 -9.38 -12.32
C ASP A 289 19.30 -7.87 -12.55
N LEU A 290 18.15 -7.22 -12.77
CA LEU A 290 18.09 -5.76 -12.94
C LEU A 290 18.49 -5.01 -11.66
N TYR A 291 18.02 -5.47 -10.51
CA TYR A 291 18.34 -4.86 -9.21
C TYR A 291 19.83 -4.97 -8.89
N GLU A 292 20.42 -6.15 -9.10
CA GLU A 292 21.86 -6.35 -8.92
C GLU A 292 22.67 -5.47 -9.86
N ARG A 293 22.30 -5.41 -11.14
CA ARG A 293 22.98 -4.56 -12.11
C ARG A 293 22.95 -3.09 -11.72
N GLU A 294 21.80 -2.58 -11.31
CA GLU A 294 21.63 -1.17 -10.90
C GLU A 294 22.37 -0.86 -9.59
N LEU A 295 22.41 -1.82 -8.67
CA LEU A 295 23.20 -1.72 -7.43
C LEU A 295 24.70 -1.61 -7.74
N LEU A 296 25.23 -2.46 -8.63
CA LEU A 296 26.63 -2.39 -9.09
C LEU A 296 26.90 -1.20 -10.02
N GLY A 297 25.86 -0.67 -10.66
CA GLY A 297 25.90 0.57 -11.42
C GLY A 297 26.15 1.78 -10.53
N CYS A 298 25.73 1.76 -9.27
CA CYS A 298 25.92 2.87 -8.31
C CYS A 298 25.46 4.23 -8.87
N GLY A 299 24.41 4.24 -9.72
CA GLY A 299 23.89 5.44 -10.38
C GLY A 299 24.58 5.84 -11.70
N THR A 300 25.48 5.02 -12.24
CA THR A 300 26.10 5.20 -13.58
C THR A 300 25.75 4.05 -14.51
N ASP A 301 25.97 4.24 -15.82
CA ASP A 301 25.65 3.24 -16.85
C ASP A 301 26.54 1.98 -16.77
N ASP A 302 27.85 2.16 -16.58
CA ASP A 302 28.80 1.06 -16.40
C ASP A 302 28.69 0.51 -14.96
N THR A 303 28.83 -0.80 -14.77
CA THR A 303 28.90 -1.47 -13.46
C THR A 303 30.31 -1.40 -12.84
N LEU A 304 30.44 -1.70 -11.55
CA LEU A 304 31.73 -1.86 -10.89
C LEU A 304 32.64 -2.87 -11.62
N ASP A 305 32.06 -3.98 -12.09
CA ASP A 305 32.80 -5.04 -12.78
C ASP A 305 33.25 -4.58 -14.19
N GLU A 306 32.40 -3.86 -14.94
CA GLU A 306 32.77 -3.30 -16.25
C GLU A 306 33.86 -2.21 -16.13
N GLU A 307 33.81 -1.37 -15.10
CA GLU A 307 34.86 -0.38 -14.82
C GLU A 307 36.18 -1.05 -14.41
N LEU A 308 36.12 -2.12 -13.61
CA LEU A 308 37.28 -2.92 -13.24
C LEU A 308 37.90 -3.61 -14.46
N GLU A 309 37.09 -4.25 -15.30
CA GLU A 309 37.55 -4.88 -16.53
C GLU A 309 38.24 -3.85 -17.43
N SER A 310 37.63 -2.67 -17.63
CA SER A 310 38.25 -1.61 -18.41
C SER A 310 39.56 -1.08 -17.80
N LEU A 311 39.65 -0.97 -16.47
CA LEU A 311 40.87 -0.60 -15.76
C LEU A 311 41.98 -1.64 -15.98
N LEU A 312 41.68 -2.93 -15.83
CA LEU A 312 42.63 -4.02 -16.00
C LEU A 312 43.09 -4.15 -17.44
N GLU A 313 42.15 -4.11 -18.38
CA GLU A 313 42.44 -4.31 -19.79
C GLU A 313 43.13 -3.11 -20.40
N ARG A 314 42.70 -1.88 -20.11
CA ARG A 314 43.11 -0.68 -20.86
C ARG A 314 43.92 0.29 -20.02
N GLY A 315 43.73 0.32 -18.71
CA GLY A 315 44.40 1.25 -17.79
C GLY A 315 45.76 0.76 -17.31
N ILE A 316 45.84 -0.45 -16.76
CA ILE A 316 47.07 -1.05 -16.19
C ILE A 316 47.99 -1.55 -17.31
N ARG A 317 48.50 -0.61 -18.12
CA ARG A 317 49.45 -0.81 -19.23
C ARG A 317 50.57 0.23 -19.15
N ASP A 318 51.72 -0.07 -19.75
CA ASP A 318 52.78 0.92 -19.96
C ASP A 318 52.23 2.05 -20.83
N GLU A 319 52.61 3.28 -20.51
CA GLU A 319 52.25 4.51 -21.23
C GLU A 319 50.77 4.92 -21.20
N ASN A 320 49.88 4.23 -20.47
CA ASN A 320 48.43 4.52 -20.46
C ASN A 320 47.87 5.08 -19.13
N ARG A 321 48.69 5.84 -18.40
CA ARG A 321 48.37 6.42 -17.07
C ARG A 321 47.07 7.21 -17.03
N TRP A 322 46.76 7.95 -18.10
CA TRP A 322 45.54 8.76 -18.17
C TRP A 322 44.27 7.91 -18.12
N VAL A 323 44.26 6.75 -18.80
CA VAL A 323 43.12 5.83 -18.80
C VAL A 323 42.94 5.20 -17.41
N ALA A 324 44.04 4.79 -16.77
CA ALA A 324 43.99 4.24 -15.41
C ALA A 324 43.45 5.26 -14.41
N GLN A 325 43.97 6.50 -14.42
CA GLN A 325 43.48 7.57 -13.54
C GLN A 325 42.02 7.93 -13.80
N ARG A 326 41.57 7.89 -15.06
CA ARG A 326 40.15 8.11 -15.40
C ARG A 326 39.27 7.01 -14.79
N ARG A 327 39.64 5.73 -14.99
CA ARG A 327 38.86 4.60 -14.46
C ARG A 327 38.85 4.54 -12.94
N LEU A 328 39.98 4.85 -12.28
CA LEU A 328 40.05 4.96 -10.82
C LEU A 328 39.18 6.10 -10.27
N ARG A 329 39.10 7.24 -10.99
CA ARG A 329 38.16 8.32 -10.62
C ARG A 329 36.70 7.93 -10.81
N ASN A 330 36.38 7.14 -11.85
CA ASN A 330 35.02 6.62 -12.02
C ASN A 330 34.64 5.67 -10.86
N LEU A 331 35.55 4.79 -10.44
CA LEU A 331 35.34 3.92 -9.27
C LEU A 331 35.19 4.72 -7.97
N ASP A 332 35.99 5.78 -7.76
CA ASP A 332 35.83 6.67 -6.60
C ASP A 332 34.49 7.42 -6.63
N ALA A 333 34.05 7.87 -7.81
CA ALA A 333 32.75 8.51 -7.98
C ALA A 333 31.58 7.57 -7.64
N LYS A 334 31.68 6.27 -7.96
CA LYS A 334 30.69 5.26 -7.55
C LYS A 334 30.61 5.09 -6.04
N ALA A 335 31.75 5.13 -5.35
CA ALA A 335 31.81 5.13 -3.88
C ALA A 335 31.12 6.36 -3.26
N LEU A 336 31.05 7.48 -3.98
CA LEU A 336 30.37 8.70 -3.56
C LEU A 336 28.92 8.80 -4.06
N GLY A 337 28.53 7.98 -5.04
CA GLY A 337 27.25 8.08 -5.75
C GLY A 337 26.03 7.57 -4.99
N GLY A 338 26.21 6.90 -3.85
CA GLY A 338 25.13 6.32 -3.07
C GLY A 338 25.29 6.45 -1.57
N ALA A 339 24.19 6.19 -0.85
CA ALA A 339 24.12 6.24 0.61
C ALA A 339 24.58 4.90 1.22
N TRP A 340 25.86 4.58 1.03
CA TRP A 340 26.50 3.36 1.54
C TRP A 340 26.90 3.49 3.02
N ASP A 341 27.18 2.36 3.66
CA ASP A 341 27.86 2.36 4.96
C ASP A 341 29.17 3.18 4.91
N ALA A 342 29.39 4.01 5.93
CA ALA A 342 30.51 4.94 5.95
C ALA A 342 31.86 4.21 5.97
N GLY A 343 31.94 3.08 6.70
CA GLY A 343 33.14 2.26 6.77
C GLY A 343 33.43 1.58 5.44
N LEU A 344 32.41 0.96 4.83
CA LEU A 344 32.54 0.33 3.51
C LEU A 344 33.06 1.31 2.44
N ARG A 345 32.54 2.55 2.45
CA ARG A 345 32.98 3.61 1.55
C ARG A 345 34.42 4.05 1.83
N GLU A 346 34.78 4.28 3.09
CA GLU A 346 36.12 4.75 3.48
C GLU A 346 37.21 3.72 3.15
N ASP A 347 36.95 2.45 3.41
CA ASP A 347 37.86 1.35 3.09
C ASP A 347 38.13 1.27 1.58
N PHE A 348 37.06 1.33 0.77
CA PHE A 348 37.18 1.26 -0.68
C PHE A 348 37.94 2.46 -1.25
N ARG A 349 37.64 3.67 -0.80
CA ARG A 349 38.34 4.89 -1.24
C ARG A 349 39.81 4.89 -0.84
N THR A 350 40.14 4.37 0.35
CA THR A 350 41.52 4.21 0.81
C THR A 350 42.29 3.25 -0.11
N ALA A 351 41.69 2.13 -0.48
CA ALA A 351 42.28 1.18 -1.42
C ALA A 351 42.47 1.80 -2.82
N LEU A 352 41.50 2.57 -3.31
CA LEU A 352 41.62 3.28 -4.59
C LEU A 352 42.70 4.35 -4.57
N ALA A 353 42.87 5.10 -3.47
CA ALA A 353 43.92 6.09 -3.32
C ALA A 353 45.32 5.46 -3.36
N ALA A 354 45.53 4.36 -2.64
CA ALA A 354 46.79 3.61 -2.69
C ALA A 354 47.09 3.09 -4.11
N LEU A 355 46.06 2.62 -4.82
CA LEU A 355 46.19 2.16 -6.20
C LEU A 355 46.51 3.31 -7.18
N GLN A 356 45.93 4.50 -6.97
CA GLN A 356 46.27 5.70 -7.75
C GLN A 356 47.73 6.10 -7.58
N GLU A 357 48.27 6.07 -6.35
CA GLU A 357 49.68 6.34 -6.08
C GLU A 357 50.59 5.32 -6.75
N ARG A 358 50.24 4.02 -6.68
CA ARG A 358 51.02 2.94 -7.30
C ARG A 358 51.10 3.09 -8.82
N VAL A 359 49.97 3.33 -9.48
CA VAL A 359 49.92 3.46 -10.94
C VAL A 359 50.56 4.77 -11.42
N ALA A 360 50.73 5.76 -10.53
CA ALA A 360 51.47 6.98 -10.84
C ALA A 360 53.00 6.78 -10.86
N ALA A 361 53.53 5.77 -10.16
CA ALA A 361 54.96 5.47 -10.11
C ALA A 361 55.48 4.85 -11.42
N GLU A 362 56.70 5.22 -11.85
CA GLU A 362 57.38 4.63 -13.00
C GLU A 362 58.74 4.02 -12.62
N PRO A 363 58.98 2.72 -12.88
CA PRO A 363 58.02 1.69 -13.30
C PRO A 363 57.13 1.23 -12.12
N PHE A 364 55.97 0.60 -12.42
CA PHE A 364 55.12 -0.02 -11.39
C PHE A 364 54.83 -1.49 -11.71
N ASP A 365 54.55 -2.29 -10.68
CA ASP A 365 54.18 -3.69 -10.83
C ASP A 365 52.70 -3.84 -11.21
N ARG A 366 52.45 -4.20 -12.46
CA ARG A 366 51.11 -4.44 -13.02
C ARG A 366 50.38 -5.62 -12.38
N VAL A 367 51.10 -6.67 -12.00
CA VAL A 367 50.50 -7.87 -11.41
C VAL A 367 49.93 -7.51 -10.04
N THR A 368 50.74 -6.83 -9.22
CA THR A 368 50.31 -6.32 -7.92
C THR A 368 49.19 -5.30 -8.05
N ALA A 369 49.31 -4.29 -8.93
CA ALA A 369 48.26 -3.29 -9.13
C ALA A 369 46.92 -3.90 -9.60
N GLY A 370 46.97 -4.89 -10.50
CA GLY A 370 45.77 -5.60 -10.95
C GLY A 370 45.14 -6.47 -9.86
N SER A 371 45.96 -7.07 -8.99
CA SER A 371 45.49 -7.83 -7.82
C SER A 371 44.80 -6.92 -6.79
N GLU A 372 45.42 -5.78 -6.47
CA GLU A 372 44.87 -4.77 -5.55
C GLU A 372 43.54 -4.22 -6.08
N ALA A 373 43.46 -3.90 -7.37
CA ALA A 373 42.21 -3.44 -8.00
C ALA A 373 41.07 -4.47 -7.86
N ARG A 374 41.35 -5.74 -8.18
CA ARG A 374 40.38 -6.83 -8.00
C ARG A 374 39.94 -6.98 -6.55
N SER A 375 40.90 -6.94 -5.62
CA SER A 375 40.60 -7.11 -4.20
C SER A 375 39.76 -5.96 -3.65
N ALA A 376 40.05 -4.71 -4.04
CA ALA A 376 39.30 -3.53 -3.62
C ALA A 376 37.85 -3.59 -4.11
N VAL A 377 37.65 -3.87 -5.41
CA VAL A 377 36.31 -3.95 -6.00
C VAL A 377 35.52 -5.14 -5.45
N ALA A 378 36.16 -6.30 -5.27
CA ALA A 378 35.51 -7.47 -4.69
C ALA A 378 35.04 -7.21 -3.24
N ALA A 379 35.88 -6.60 -2.41
CA ALA A 379 35.51 -6.25 -1.03
C ALA A 379 34.34 -5.27 -0.98
N PHE A 380 34.37 -4.22 -1.81
CA PHE A 380 33.29 -3.24 -1.89
C PHE A 380 31.99 -3.90 -2.37
N ARG A 381 32.05 -4.69 -3.43
CA ARG A 381 30.91 -5.47 -3.97
C ARG A 381 30.30 -6.40 -2.92
N SER A 382 31.12 -7.16 -2.20
CA SER A 382 30.63 -8.04 -1.13
C SER A 382 29.92 -7.27 -0.02
N GLY A 383 30.40 -6.08 0.34
CA GLY A 383 29.71 -5.20 1.28
C GLY A 383 28.34 -4.74 0.76
N LEU A 384 28.29 -4.25 -0.48
CA LEU A 384 27.02 -3.83 -1.11
C LEU A 384 25.99 -4.95 -1.14
N PHE A 385 26.41 -6.17 -1.48
CA PHE A 385 25.52 -7.32 -1.52
C PHE A 385 25.00 -7.72 -0.15
N ARG A 386 25.88 -7.80 0.84
CA ARG A 386 25.52 -8.10 2.22
C ARG A 386 24.48 -7.11 2.76
N ASP A 387 24.67 -5.83 2.47
CA ASP A 387 23.88 -4.76 3.09
C ASP A 387 22.57 -4.45 2.33
N HIS A 388 22.49 -4.76 1.03
CA HIS A 388 21.37 -4.32 0.18
C HIS A 388 20.74 -5.38 -0.74
N ARG A 389 21.27 -6.61 -0.78
CA ARG A 389 20.80 -7.66 -1.72
C ARG A 389 20.52 -8.99 -1.03
N ASP A 390 21.47 -9.52 -0.28
CA ASP A 390 21.50 -10.95 0.08
C ASP A 390 20.29 -11.39 0.91
N ALA A 391 19.90 -10.60 1.91
CA ALA A 391 18.72 -10.89 2.73
C ALA A 391 17.42 -10.87 1.90
N LEU A 392 17.28 -9.91 0.99
CA LEU A 392 16.12 -9.80 0.11
C LEU A 392 16.08 -10.97 -0.87
N PHE A 393 17.21 -11.30 -1.51
CA PHE A 393 17.27 -12.36 -2.52
C PHE A 393 17.03 -13.73 -1.90
N ALA A 394 17.58 -13.99 -0.71
CA ALA A 394 17.33 -15.24 0.02
C ALA A 394 15.83 -15.45 0.30
N ARG A 395 15.11 -14.38 0.65
CA ARG A 395 13.65 -14.44 0.83
C ARG A 395 12.88 -14.62 -0.47
N LEU A 396 13.31 -13.98 -1.56
CA LEU A 396 12.71 -14.21 -2.89
C LEU A 396 12.93 -15.65 -3.37
N ASP A 397 14.11 -16.24 -3.12
CA ASP A 397 14.38 -17.63 -3.46
C ASP A 397 13.56 -18.60 -2.58
N HIS A 398 13.36 -18.25 -1.31
CA HIS A 398 12.47 -18.99 -0.41
C HIS A 398 11.01 -18.94 -0.88
N LEU A 399 10.53 -17.78 -1.30
CA LEU A 399 9.22 -17.62 -1.94
C LEU A 399 9.06 -18.54 -3.16
N LEU A 400 10.07 -18.59 -4.05
CA LEU A 400 10.06 -19.45 -5.24
C LEU A 400 10.09 -20.94 -4.89
N THR A 401 10.63 -21.32 -3.73
CA THR A 401 10.63 -22.70 -3.24
C THR A 401 9.21 -23.16 -2.93
N PHE A 402 8.41 -22.35 -2.22
CA PHE A 402 7.00 -22.66 -1.94
C PHE A 402 6.19 -22.87 -3.24
N VAL A 403 6.45 -22.06 -4.27
CA VAL A 403 5.82 -22.21 -5.59
C VAL A 403 6.18 -23.54 -6.22
N GLY A 404 7.46 -23.90 -6.21
CA GLY A 404 7.94 -25.17 -6.75
C GLY A 404 7.37 -26.40 -6.04
N GLN A 405 6.95 -26.24 -4.79
CA GLN A 405 6.32 -27.28 -3.95
C GLN A 405 4.78 -27.27 -4.00
N ASP A 406 4.16 -26.38 -4.79
CA ASP A 406 2.70 -26.15 -4.83
C ASP A 406 2.10 -25.71 -3.47
N GLU A 407 2.89 -25.09 -2.60
CA GLU A 407 2.47 -24.57 -1.30
C GLU A 407 1.92 -23.14 -1.41
N GLN A 408 0.79 -23.00 -2.12
CA GLN A 408 0.24 -21.70 -2.54
C GLN A 408 -0.09 -20.74 -1.39
N PHE A 409 -0.58 -21.26 -0.26
CA PHE A 409 -0.90 -20.41 0.89
C PHE A 409 0.37 -19.87 1.58
N GLU A 410 1.41 -20.69 1.74
CA GLU A 410 2.67 -20.24 2.33
C GLU A 410 3.41 -19.29 1.40
N ALA A 411 3.34 -19.51 0.09
CA ALA A 411 3.79 -18.55 -0.92
C ALA A 411 3.08 -17.19 -0.78
N PHE A 412 1.76 -17.17 -0.60
CA PHE A 412 1.01 -15.93 -0.36
C PHE A 412 1.43 -15.24 0.95
N ARG A 413 1.64 -16.00 2.04
CA ARG A 413 2.09 -15.46 3.33
C ARG A 413 3.48 -14.83 3.23
N GLU A 414 4.40 -15.50 2.56
CA GLU A 414 5.77 -15.02 2.35
C GLU A 414 5.76 -13.75 1.49
N SER A 415 4.93 -13.68 0.44
CA SER A 415 4.71 -12.46 -0.33
C SER A 415 4.19 -11.30 0.54
N CYS A 416 3.18 -11.53 1.37
CA CYS A 416 2.65 -10.50 2.28
C CYS A 416 3.74 -9.97 3.23
N SER A 417 4.54 -10.87 3.80
CA SER A 417 5.62 -10.52 4.72
C SER A 417 6.72 -9.70 4.01
N LEU A 418 7.18 -10.15 2.84
CA LEU A 418 8.14 -9.41 2.02
C LEU A 418 7.65 -8.00 1.70
N ARG A 419 6.41 -7.85 1.23
CA ARG A 419 5.82 -6.53 0.91
C ARG A 419 5.78 -5.59 2.12
N GLN A 420 5.63 -6.11 3.33
CA GLN A 420 5.67 -5.31 4.55
C GLN A 420 7.09 -4.79 4.85
N GLU A 421 8.13 -5.53 4.48
CA GLU A 421 9.53 -5.18 4.75
C GLU A 421 10.16 -4.28 3.68
N LEU A 422 9.67 -4.28 2.44
CA LEU A 422 10.27 -3.53 1.33
C LEU A 422 10.48 -2.03 1.61
N GLU A 423 9.58 -1.38 2.36
CA GLU A 423 9.73 0.05 2.69
C GLU A 423 10.93 0.31 3.60
N ALA A 424 11.28 -0.64 4.48
CA ALA A 424 12.46 -0.50 5.33
C ALA A 424 13.76 -0.58 4.50
N LEU A 425 13.73 -1.25 3.35
CA LEU A 425 14.86 -1.39 2.44
C LEU A 425 15.09 -0.16 1.55
N VAL A 426 14.10 0.74 1.45
CA VAL A 426 14.20 1.96 0.62
C VAL A 426 15.35 2.86 1.07
N GLY A 427 15.73 2.83 2.34
CA GLY A 427 16.78 3.68 2.93
C GLY A 427 16.63 5.16 2.57
N ASP A 428 17.72 5.92 2.64
CA ASP A 428 17.81 7.29 2.10
C ASP A 428 18.11 7.30 0.59
N GLY A 429 17.66 6.28 -0.16
CA GLY A 429 17.90 6.18 -1.61
C GLY A 429 19.34 5.76 -1.92
N VAL A 430 19.65 4.49 -1.61
CA VAL A 430 21.00 3.90 -1.75
C VAL A 430 21.56 4.12 -3.16
N PHE A 431 20.74 3.93 -4.19
CA PHE A 431 21.02 4.34 -5.57
C PHE A 431 19.74 4.88 -6.22
N ARG A 432 19.91 5.68 -7.29
CA ARG A 432 18.83 6.48 -7.92
C ARG A 432 17.56 5.68 -8.24
N ASN A 433 17.71 4.46 -8.72
CA ASN A 433 16.59 3.64 -9.22
C ASN A 433 15.97 2.74 -8.14
N GLN A 434 16.53 2.67 -6.94
CA GLN A 434 16.15 1.70 -5.91
C GLN A 434 14.66 1.80 -5.53
N ARG A 435 14.14 3.01 -5.28
CA ARG A 435 12.73 3.23 -4.93
C ARG A 435 11.77 2.72 -6.00
N TYR A 436 12.10 2.97 -7.26
CA TYR A 436 11.33 2.49 -8.40
C TYR A 436 11.35 0.96 -8.46
N LEU A 437 12.54 0.34 -8.35
CA LEU A 437 12.66 -1.12 -8.40
C LEU A 437 11.95 -1.80 -7.22
N LEU A 438 12.04 -1.28 -6.00
CA LEU A 438 11.33 -1.84 -4.85
C LEU A 438 9.80 -1.69 -4.98
N HIS A 439 9.30 -0.59 -5.56
CA HIS A 439 7.88 -0.47 -5.88
C HIS A 439 7.46 -1.43 -7.00
N GLN A 440 8.31 -1.63 -8.00
CA GLN A 440 8.09 -2.62 -9.05
C GLN A 440 8.00 -4.03 -8.44
N LEU A 441 8.91 -4.39 -7.52
CA LEU A 441 8.86 -5.64 -6.78
C LEU A 441 7.58 -5.78 -5.96
N ASP A 442 7.15 -4.74 -5.25
CA ASP A 442 5.90 -4.75 -4.48
C ASP A 442 4.68 -5.02 -5.37
N CYS A 443 4.66 -4.50 -6.61
CA CYS A 443 3.62 -4.81 -7.60
C CYS A 443 3.72 -6.26 -8.10
N LEU A 444 4.94 -6.78 -8.32
CA LEU A 444 5.17 -8.18 -8.70
C LEU A 444 4.70 -9.15 -7.60
N LEU A 445 5.02 -8.84 -6.34
CA LEU A 445 4.62 -9.64 -5.18
C LEU A 445 3.10 -9.60 -4.95
N GLU A 446 2.44 -8.46 -5.18
CA GLU A 446 0.96 -8.37 -5.16
C GLU A 446 0.33 -9.26 -6.24
N GLU A 447 0.81 -9.18 -7.48
CA GLU A 447 0.35 -10.02 -8.60
C GLU A 447 0.58 -11.51 -8.32
N PHE A 448 1.75 -11.84 -7.81
CA PHE A 448 2.09 -13.19 -7.38
C PHE A 448 1.16 -13.69 -6.27
N GLY A 449 0.95 -12.88 -5.22
CA GLY A 449 0.07 -13.24 -4.11
C GLY A 449 -1.38 -13.43 -4.58
N PHE A 450 -1.84 -12.60 -5.52
CA PHE A 450 -3.15 -12.77 -6.15
C PHE A 450 -3.29 -14.13 -6.85
N LEU A 451 -2.28 -14.53 -7.64
CA LEU A 451 -2.27 -15.80 -8.37
C LEU A 451 -2.22 -17.00 -7.41
N ALA A 452 -1.41 -16.92 -6.37
CA ALA A 452 -1.37 -17.93 -5.31
C ALA A 452 -2.75 -18.11 -4.66
N LEU A 453 -3.43 -17.00 -4.34
CA LEU A 453 -4.79 -17.03 -3.79
C LEU A 453 -5.84 -17.61 -4.75
N ARG A 454 -5.72 -17.39 -6.07
CA ARG A 454 -6.62 -18.03 -7.04
C ARG A 454 -6.46 -19.55 -7.06
N ASN A 455 -5.22 -20.05 -6.92
CA ASN A 455 -4.96 -21.47 -6.79
C ASN A 455 -5.51 -22.04 -5.47
N VAL A 456 -5.37 -21.31 -4.35
CA VAL A 456 -6.00 -21.71 -3.07
C VAL A 456 -7.53 -21.80 -3.23
N ALA A 457 -8.16 -20.80 -3.83
CA ALA A 457 -9.60 -20.79 -4.07
C ALA A 457 -10.04 -21.95 -4.99
N SER A 458 -9.27 -22.26 -6.03
CA SER A 458 -9.49 -23.45 -6.86
C SER A 458 -9.38 -24.75 -6.04
N GLY A 459 -8.38 -24.86 -5.16
CA GLY A 459 -8.21 -26.03 -4.30
C GLY A 459 -9.38 -26.26 -3.33
N TYR A 460 -10.06 -25.20 -2.88
CA TYR A 460 -11.27 -25.33 -2.07
C TYR A 460 -12.45 -25.93 -2.82
N LEU A 461 -12.52 -25.76 -4.14
CA LEU A 461 -13.55 -26.41 -4.97
C LEU A 461 -13.34 -27.92 -5.01
N ASP A 462 -12.08 -28.38 -4.97
CA ASP A 462 -11.71 -29.80 -5.04
C ASP A 462 -11.76 -30.50 -3.68
N SER A 463 -11.20 -29.88 -2.66
CA SER A 463 -10.90 -30.50 -1.36
C SER A 463 -11.77 -30.01 -0.20
N GLY A 464 -12.61 -29.01 -0.45
CA GLY A 464 -13.40 -28.33 0.57
C GLY A 464 -12.67 -27.11 1.17
N VAL A 465 -13.44 -26.23 1.81
CA VAL A 465 -12.92 -24.99 2.39
C VAL A 465 -12.25 -25.25 3.73
N ASP A 466 -10.98 -24.87 3.86
CA ASP A 466 -10.32 -24.67 5.16
C ASP A 466 -10.70 -23.29 5.70
N LEU A 467 -11.59 -23.26 6.71
CA LEU A 467 -12.10 -22.00 7.25
C LEU A 467 -11.01 -21.18 7.96
N GLU A 468 -10.08 -21.80 8.67
CA GLU A 468 -9.03 -21.07 9.40
C GLU A 468 -8.08 -20.39 8.41
N GLN A 469 -7.67 -21.13 7.38
CA GLN A 469 -6.87 -20.59 6.29
C GLN A 469 -7.63 -19.47 5.56
N CYS A 470 -8.92 -19.67 5.24
CA CYS A 470 -9.75 -18.68 4.56
C CYS A 470 -9.86 -17.37 5.35
N LEU A 471 -10.14 -17.43 6.65
CA LEU A 471 -10.22 -16.26 7.53
C LEU A 471 -8.85 -15.57 7.69
N ARG A 472 -7.76 -16.34 7.74
CA ARG A 472 -6.40 -15.80 7.75
C ARG A 472 -6.06 -15.04 6.48
N ILE A 473 -6.50 -15.51 5.32
CA ILE A 473 -6.33 -14.82 4.03
C ILE A 473 -7.00 -13.44 4.08
N VAL A 474 -8.24 -13.36 4.56
CA VAL A 474 -8.97 -12.08 4.70
C VAL A 474 -8.18 -11.09 5.57
N PHE A 475 -7.61 -11.56 6.69
CA PHE A 475 -6.76 -10.73 7.56
C PHE A 475 -5.49 -10.23 6.88
N LEU A 476 -4.75 -11.11 6.18
CA LEU A 476 -3.51 -10.75 5.50
C LEU A 476 -3.76 -9.75 4.36
N CYS A 477 -4.79 -9.96 3.54
CA CYS A 477 -5.18 -9.00 2.49
C CYS A 477 -5.53 -7.63 3.08
N ALA A 478 -6.24 -7.57 4.21
CA ALA A 478 -6.55 -6.30 4.87
C ALA A 478 -5.29 -5.54 5.31
N GLY A 479 -4.23 -6.25 5.69
CA GLY A 479 -2.93 -5.66 6.04
C GLY A 479 -2.20 -5.06 4.86
N ASN A 480 -2.29 -5.72 3.70
CA ASN A 480 -1.69 -5.24 2.46
C ASN A 480 -2.34 -3.94 1.95
N LEU A 481 -3.60 -3.64 2.32
CA LEU A 481 -4.27 -2.39 1.90
C LEU A 481 -3.50 -1.11 2.29
N VAL A 482 -2.66 -1.17 3.33
CA VAL A 482 -1.72 -0.07 3.66
C VAL A 482 -0.76 0.20 2.50
N ARG A 483 -0.18 -0.88 1.95
CA ARG A 483 0.75 -0.84 0.81
C ARG A 483 0.04 -0.42 -0.46
N ASP A 484 -1.20 -0.85 -0.63
CA ASP A 484 -1.99 -0.55 -1.82
C ASP A 484 -2.47 0.91 -1.89
N GLY A 485 -2.32 1.69 -0.80
CA GLY A 485 -2.90 3.03 -0.70
C GLY A 485 -4.41 3.01 -0.47
N LEU A 486 -4.94 1.87 -0.03
CA LEU A 486 -6.36 1.58 0.21
C LEU A 486 -6.68 1.40 1.70
N TYR A 487 -5.79 1.88 2.56
CA TYR A 487 -5.87 1.65 3.99
C TYR A 487 -7.22 2.06 4.58
N SER A 488 -7.80 1.14 5.35
CA SER A 488 -8.98 1.36 6.17
C SER A 488 -8.75 0.72 7.53
N ARG A 489 -8.69 1.56 8.58
CA ARG A 489 -8.59 1.08 9.97
C ARG A 489 -9.75 0.16 10.31
N GLU A 490 -10.96 0.49 9.88
CA GLU A 490 -12.14 -0.33 10.12
C GLU A 490 -12.01 -1.71 9.48
N LEU A 491 -11.53 -1.81 8.23
CA LEU A 491 -11.31 -3.12 7.59
C LEU A 491 -10.23 -3.94 8.31
N TRP A 492 -9.14 -3.31 8.74
CA TRP A 492 -8.09 -3.96 9.50
C TRP A 492 -8.60 -4.47 10.86
N ASP A 493 -9.31 -3.63 11.60
CA ASP A 493 -9.82 -3.98 12.92
C ASP A 493 -10.86 -5.11 12.83
N LEU A 494 -11.71 -5.09 11.79
CA LEU A 494 -12.69 -6.15 11.50
C LEU A 494 -12.01 -7.45 11.06
N SER A 495 -11.02 -7.40 10.17
CA SER A 495 -10.35 -8.61 9.72
C SER A 495 -9.53 -9.25 10.84
N ALA A 496 -8.94 -8.46 11.74
CA ALA A 496 -8.27 -8.96 12.94
C ALA A 496 -9.23 -9.78 13.82
N MET A 497 -10.52 -9.41 13.87
CA MET A 497 -11.53 -10.16 14.61
C MET A 497 -11.80 -11.57 14.08
N LEU A 498 -11.48 -11.84 12.81
CA LEU A 498 -11.67 -13.15 12.20
C LEU A 498 -10.61 -14.17 12.65
N VAL A 499 -9.42 -13.68 13.02
CA VAL A 499 -8.25 -14.51 13.36
C VAL A 499 -7.94 -14.56 14.85
N ILE A 500 -8.65 -13.77 15.67
CA ILE A 500 -8.57 -13.83 17.12
C ILE A 500 -9.42 -15.02 17.61
N PRO A 501 -8.86 -15.92 18.45
CA PRO A 501 -9.62 -17.07 18.93
C PRO A 501 -10.84 -16.62 19.75
N THR A 502 -11.94 -17.37 19.64
CA THR A 502 -13.17 -17.32 20.48
C THR A 502 -14.36 -16.50 19.95
N ARG A 503 -14.74 -16.70 18.68
CA ARG A 503 -16.01 -16.19 18.15
C ARG A 503 -16.94 -17.30 17.71
N THR A 504 -18.24 -17.10 17.94
CA THR A 504 -19.29 -17.97 17.44
C THR A 504 -19.46 -17.81 15.93
N ALA A 505 -20.05 -18.82 15.27
CA ALA A 505 -20.37 -18.74 13.85
C ALA A 505 -21.22 -17.51 13.48
N SER A 506 -22.15 -17.11 14.36
CA SER A 506 -23.00 -15.92 14.12
C SER A 506 -22.18 -14.63 14.16
N GLU A 507 -21.28 -14.48 15.14
CA GLU A 507 -20.41 -13.30 15.23
C GLU A 507 -19.45 -13.21 14.03
N LEU A 508 -18.94 -14.34 13.54
CA LEU A 508 -18.10 -14.36 12.33
C LEU A 508 -18.88 -13.91 11.08
N LEU A 509 -20.13 -14.36 10.92
CA LEU A 509 -20.99 -13.91 9.82
C LEU A 509 -21.23 -12.39 9.85
N ASP A 510 -21.49 -11.83 11.04
CA ASP A 510 -21.69 -10.39 11.22
C ASP A 510 -20.42 -9.59 10.84
N VAL A 511 -19.23 -10.08 11.24
CA VAL A 511 -17.95 -9.45 10.86
C VAL A 511 -17.77 -9.49 9.34
N LEU A 512 -17.97 -10.65 8.71
CA LEU A 512 -17.81 -10.84 7.28
C LEU A 512 -18.77 -9.94 6.47
N GLU A 513 -20.02 -9.81 6.91
CA GLU A 513 -20.99 -8.90 6.28
C GLU A 513 -20.51 -7.44 6.38
N GLN A 514 -20.00 -7.03 7.53
CA GLN A 514 -19.50 -5.66 7.71
C GLN A 514 -18.24 -5.40 6.87
N ILE A 515 -17.37 -6.39 6.70
CA ILE A 515 -16.21 -6.31 5.79
C ILE A 515 -16.68 -6.04 4.36
N GLN A 516 -17.70 -6.75 3.87
CA GLN A 516 -18.26 -6.53 2.53
C GLN A 516 -18.85 -5.14 2.35
N ARG A 517 -19.57 -4.62 3.34
CA ARG A 517 -20.11 -3.25 3.29
C ARG A 517 -19.00 -2.22 3.20
N ASN A 518 -17.91 -2.42 3.95
CA ASN A 518 -16.76 -1.54 3.92
C ASN A 518 -15.96 -1.60 2.62
N TYR A 519 -15.85 -2.79 2.01
CA TYR A 519 -15.30 -2.95 0.66
C TYR A 519 -16.03 -2.03 -0.34
N HIS A 520 -17.36 -2.08 -0.40
CA HIS A 520 -18.13 -1.26 -1.35
C HIS A 520 -17.95 0.25 -1.11
N ARG A 521 -17.91 0.68 0.16
CA ARG A 521 -17.63 2.09 0.50
C ARG A 521 -16.24 2.52 0.04
N LEU A 522 -15.25 1.66 0.21
CA LEU A 522 -13.87 1.93 -0.20
C LEU A 522 -13.75 2.05 -1.72
N VAL A 523 -14.34 1.10 -2.46
CA VAL A 523 -14.40 1.13 -3.92
C VAL A 523 -15.08 2.41 -4.40
N PHE A 524 -16.26 2.73 -3.87
CA PHE A 524 -17.01 3.94 -4.23
C PHE A 524 -16.16 5.21 -4.01
N ARG A 525 -15.57 5.37 -2.81
CA ARG A 525 -14.75 6.54 -2.46
C ARG A 525 -13.59 6.77 -3.42
N VAL A 526 -12.99 5.68 -3.93
CA VAL A 526 -11.87 5.77 -4.85
C VAL A 526 -12.35 6.04 -6.28
N SER A 527 -13.45 5.41 -6.71
CA SER A 527 -14.02 5.58 -8.05
C SER A 527 -14.66 6.96 -8.27
N GLU A 528 -15.40 7.49 -7.27
CA GLU A 528 -16.08 8.78 -7.33
C GLU A 528 -15.13 9.91 -7.77
N ALA A 529 -13.89 9.87 -7.28
CA ALA A 529 -12.86 10.85 -7.61
C ALA A 529 -12.50 10.90 -9.10
N TYR A 530 -12.66 9.81 -9.84
CA TYR A 530 -12.43 9.74 -11.29
C TYR A 530 -13.71 10.04 -12.07
N GLU A 531 -14.88 9.63 -11.57
CA GLU A 531 -16.18 9.93 -12.17
C GLU A 531 -16.41 11.44 -12.25
N VAL A 532 -16.12 12.17 -11.17
CA VAL A 532 -16.21 13.65 -11.14
C VAL A 532 -15.27 14.30 -12.16
N MET A 533 -14.14 13.64 -12.50
CA MET A 533 -13.18 14.14 -13.48
C MET A 533 -13.53 13.75 -14.91
N ALA A 534 -14.51 12.88 -15.17
CA ALA A 534 -14.72 12.26 -16.49
C ALA A 534 -14.86 13.26 -17.64
N GLU A 535 -15.67 14.31 -17.46
CA GLU A 535 -15.88 15.35 -18.46
C GLU A 535 -14.57 16.10 -18.79
N HIS A 536 -13.82 16.50 -17.76
CA HIS A 536 -12.52 17.16 -17.89
C HIS A 536 -11.47 16.26 -18.55
N LEU A 537 -11.55 14.95 -18.33
CA LEU A 537 -10.70 13.95 -18.96
C LEU A 537 -11.11 13.63 -20.41
N GLY A 538 -12.25 14.17 -20.87
CA GLY A 538 -12.79 13.90 -22.21
C GLY A 538 -13.27 12.46 -22.39
N TYR A 539 -13.78 11.84 -21.32
CA TYR A 539 -14.38 10.51 -21.36
C TYR A 539 -15.90 10.60 -21.29
N SER A 540 -16.58 9.83 -22.13
CA SER A 540 -18.01 9.53 -21.94
C SER A 540 -18.23 8.68 -20.68
N GLU A 541 -19.48 8.63 -20.22
CA GLU A 541 -19.85 7.81 -19.05
C GLU A 541 -19.48 6.33 -19.25
N ASP A 542 -19.71 5.78 -20.44
CA ASP A 542 -19.39 4.38 -20.76
C ASP A 542 -17.88 4.12 -20.81
N GLU A 543 -17.09 5.04 -21.38
CA GLU A 543 -15.63 4.94 -21.39
C GLU A 543 -15.06 5.05 -19.97
N MET A 544 -15.60 5.95 -19.14
CA MET A 544 -15.18 6.08 -17.75
C MET A 544 -15.51 4.82 -16.94
N ARG A 545 -16.68 4.20 -17.15
CA ARG A 545 -16.99 2.90 -16.53
C ARG A 545 -15.98 1.82 -16.92
N ALA A 546 -15.55 1.77 -18.18
CA ALA A 546 -14.52 0.83 -18.62
C ALA A 546 -13.15 1.10 -17.97
N VAL A 547 -12.76 2.37 -17.86
CA VAL A 547 -11.54 2.82 -17.14
C VAL A 547 -11.61 2.39 -15.67
N LEU A 548 -12.74 2.64 -15.00
CA LEU A 548 -12.95 2.26 -13.60
C LEU A 548 -12.96 0.75 -13.39
N ALA A 549 -13.52 -0.02 -14.32
CA ALA A 549 -13.47 -1.48 -14.25
C ALA A 549 -12.01 -1.98 -14.33
N ASN A 550 -11.20 -1.43 -15.24
CA ASN A 550 -9.77 -1.74 -15.33
C ASN A 550 -9.00 -1.31 -14.08
N PHE A 551 -9.30 -0.11 -13.56
CA PHE A 551 -8.74 0.38 -12.31
C PHE A 551 -9.03 -0.57 -11.15
N GLN A 552 -10.29 -0.98 -10.99
CA GLN A 552 -10.72 -1.88 -9.91
C GLN A 552 -10.08 -3.27 -10.00
N ARG A 553 -9.83 -3.78 -11.21
CA ARG A 553 -9.09 -5.04 -11.39
C ARG A 553 -7.68 -5.00 -10.82
N THR A 554 -7.05 -3.82 -10.76
CA THR A 554 -5.70 -3.70 -10.21
C THR A 554 -5.64 -3.79 -8.68
N MET A 555 -6.77 -3.71 -7.97
CA MET A 555 -6.84 -3.75 -6.50
C MET A 555 -6.87 -5.20 -5.97
N HIS A 556 -5.82 -5.97 -6.21
CA HIS A 556 -5.82 -7.41 -6.02
C HIS A 556 -6.12 -7.86 -4.59
N ASP A 557 -5.48 -7.27 -3.57
CA ASP A 557 -5.74 -7.64 -2.17
C ASP A 557 -7.15 -7.27 -1.74
N LEU A 558 -7.66 -6.12 -2.17
CA LEU A 558 -9.03 -5.70 -1.86
C LEU A 558 -10.06 -6.67 -2.48
N ASN A 559 -9.83 -7.09 -3.71
CA ASN A 559 -10.68 -8.05 -4.42
C ASN A 559 -10.56 -9.46 -3.82
N SER A 560 -9.38 -9.88 -3.40
CA SER A 560 -9.17 -11.14 -2.71
C SER A 560 -9.80 -11.16 -1.32
N LEU A 561 -9.70 -10.06 -0.57
CA LEU A 561 -10.35 -9.88 0.73
C LEU A 561 -11.86 -10.11 0.65
N VAL A 562 -12.55 -9.49 -0.30
CA VAL A 562 -14.02 -9.66 -0.44
C VAL A 562 -14.36 -11.07 -0.91
N HIS A 563 -13.59 -11.63 -1.86
CA HIS A 563 -13.82 -12.96 -2.40
C HIS A 563 -13.69 -14.07 -1.34
N PHE A 564 -12.62 -14.05 -0.54
CA PHE A 564 -12.45 -15.01 0.55
C PHE A 564 -13.45 -14.77 1.68
N SER A 565 -13.90 -13.53 1.88
CA SER A 565 -15.00 -13.25 2.81
C SER A 565 -16.32 -13.91 2.36
N ASP A 566 -16.61 -13.92 1.06
CA ASP A 566 -17.76 -14.62 0.49
C ASP A 566 -17.68 -16.13 0.66
N ILE A 567 -16.50 -16.72 0.39
CA ILE A 567 -16.26 -18.16 0.59
C ILE A 567 -16.50 -18.54 2.06
N ALA A 568 -15.87 -17.83 2.99
CA ALA A 568 -16.02 -18.07 4.42
C ALA A 568 -17.49 -17.95 4.86
N ARG A 569 -18.19 -16.92 4.37
CA ARG A 569 -19.60 -16.68 4.70
C ARG A 569 -20.48 -17.82 4.21
N ALA A 570 -20.32 -18.26 2.96
CA ALA A 570 -21.08 -19.38 2.40
C ALA A 570 -20.84 -20.66 3.21
N PHE A 571 -19.57 -20.97 3.52
CA PHE A 571 -19.19 -22.14 4.31
C PHE A 571 -19.81 -22.14 5.71
N ILE A 572 -19.74 -21.01 6.43
CA ILE A 572 -20.29 -20.88 7.78
C ILE A 572 -21.82 -20.95 7.75
N ALA A 573 -22.47 -20.33 6.76
CA ALA A 573 -23.93 -20.33 6.63
C ALA A 573 -24.49 -21.75 6.42
N GLU A 574 -23.84 -22.55 5.57
CA GLU A 574 -24.23 -23.95 5.31
C GLU A 574 -24.04 -24.87 6.52
N ARG A 575 -23.02 -24.61 7.35
CA ARG A 575 -22.61 -25.47 8.47
C ARG A 575 -22.93 -24.87 9.84
N ARG A 576 -23.81 -23.87 9.89
CA ARG A 576 -24.08 -23.07 11.11
C ARG A 576 -24.37 -23.93 12.33
N GLU A 577 -25.19 -24.97 12.18
CA GLU A 577 -25.59 -25.86 13.27
C GLU A 577 -24.45 -26.75 13.78
N GLN A 578 -23.52 -27.15 12.91
CA GLN A 578 -22.35 -27.98 13.26
C GLN A 578 -21.27 -27.15 13.98
N LEU A 579 -21.27 -25.84 13.77
CA LEU A 579 -20.35 -24.88 14.39
C LEU A 579 -20.90 -24.31 15.72
N LEU A 580 -22.12 -24.69 16.13
CA LEU A 580 -22.69 -24.36 17.43
C LEU A 580 -21.98 -25.17 18.53
N GLY A 581 -20.93 -24.61 19.11
CA GLY A 581 -20.18 -25.24 20.20
C GLY A 581 -18.73 -24.76 20.32
N LEU A 582 -18.21 -24.10 19.28
CA LEU A 582 -16.87 -23.52 19.29
C LEU A 582 -16.94 -22.07 19.76
N GLY A 583 -16.56 -21.82 21.02
CA GLY A 583 -16.19 -20.47 21.48
C GLY A 583 -16.90 -19.98 22.74
N SER A 584 -16.53 -20.51 23.91
CA SER A 584 -16.81 -19.90 25.21
C SER A 584 -15.55 -19.50 25.99
N GLY A 585 -14.38 -19.56 25.38
CA GLY A 585 -13.12 -19.20 26.03
C GLY A 585 -12.87 -17.69 25.99
N ALA A 586 -12.44 -17.11 27.11
CA ALA A 586 -11.62 -15.90 27.04
C ALA A 586 -10.21 -16.36 26.65
N GLY A 587 -9.77 -16.07 25.44
CA GLY A 587 -8.35 -16.21 25.13
C GLY A 587 -7.59 -15.26 26.06
N GLY A 588 -6.97 -15.78 27.12
CA GLY A 588 -5.91 -15.19 27.95
C GLY A 588 -6.06 -13.78 28.55
N VAL A 589 -7.10 -13.01 28.23
CA VAL A 589 -7.14 -11.58 28.55
C VAL A 589 -8.17 -11.26 29.64
N ASP A 590 -7.78 -10.37 30.55
CA ASP A 590 -8.65 -9.84 31.60
C ASP A 590 -9.94 -9.23 31.01
N PRO A 591 -11.13 -9.76 31.37
CA PRO A 591 -12.40 -9.22 30.90
C PRO A 591 -12.77 -7.88 31.57
N TRP A 592 -12.09 -7.49 32.65
CA TRP A 592 -12.33 -6.26 33.42
C TRP A 592 -11.34 -5.14 33.08
N ASP A 593 -10.78 -5.16 31.88
CA ASP A 593 -9.76 -4.22 31.40
C ASP A 593 -10.39 -2.91 30.88
N PHE A 594 -10.88 -2.05 31.78
CA PHE A 594 -11.40 -0.73 31.43
C PHE A 594 -10.28 0.22 31.00
N VAL A 595 -10.60 1.14 30.08
CA VAL A 595 -9.66 2.16 29.59
C VAL A 595 -10.19 3.56 29.90
N HIS A 596 -9.31 4.44 30.36
CA HIS A 596 -9.61 5.85 30.69
C HIS A 596 -8.99 6.77 29.63
N LEU A 597 -9.77 7.72 29.10
CA LEU A 597 -9.35 8.61 28.01
C LEU A 597 -8.34 9.67 28.46
N SER A 598 -8.28 9.95 29.76
CA SER A 598 -7.33 10.83 30.45
C SER A 598 -5.93 10.19 30.58
N HIS A 599 -5.83 8.85 30.53
CA HIS A 599 -4.60 8.12 30.78
C HIS A 599 -3.74 7.99 29.51
N VAL A 600 -3.13 9.10 29.08
CA VAL A 600 -2.35 9.20 27.84
C VAL A 600 -1.31 8.09 27.64
N PRO A 601 -0.48 7.72 28.66
CA PRO A 601 0.50 6.63 28.48
C PRO A 601 -0.12 5.26 28.23
N ASP A 602 -1.33 5.00 28.76
CA ASP A 602 -2.05 3.76 28.53
C ASP A 602 -2.65 3.71 27.13
N ILE A 603 -3.24 4.83 26.68
CA ILE A 603 -3.78 4.98 25.33
C ILE A 603 -2.68 4.82 24.28
N ALA A 604 -1.54 5.51 24.45
CA ALA A 604 -0.40 5.39 23.55
C ALA A 604 0.05 3.93 23.44
N ARG A 605 0.27 3.26 24.58
CA ARG A 605 0.63 1.84 24.61
C ARG A 605 -0.36 0.98 23.82
N ARG A 606 -1.66 1.16 24.03
CA ARG A 606 -2.71 0.35 23.39
C ARG A 606 -2.88 0.59 21.89
N VAL A 607 -2.62 1.81 21.43
CA VAL A 607 -2.73 2.17 20.00
C VAL A 607 -1.45 1.83 19.24
N GLU A 608 -0.29 1.94 19.90
CA GLU A 608 1.02 1.72 19.29
C GLU A 608 1.49 0.26 19.35
N ASP A 609 0.98 -0.55 20.29
CA ASP A 609 1.33 -1.97 20.43
C ASP A 609 0.74 -2.79 19.27
N PRO A 610 1.60 -3.32 18.37
CA PRO A 610 1.15 -4.10 17.22
C PRO A 610 0.58 -5.48 17.61
N GLU A 611 0.90 -5.98 18.80
CA GLU A 611 0.42 -7.27 19.31
C GLU A 611 -0.84 -7.11 20.18
N ALA A 612 -1.28 -5.87 20.42
CA ALA A 612 -2.48 -5.61 21.22
C ALA A 612 -3.76 -6.14 20.53
N PRO A 613 -4.73 -6.67 21.31
CA PRO A 613 -6.01 -7.08 20.75
C PRO A 613 -6.74 -5.89 20.13
N SER A 614 -7.43 -6.12 19.02
CA SER A 614 -8.22 -5.10 18.30
C SER A 614 -9.06 -4.25 19.26
N LEU A 615 -8.82 -2.94 19.27
CA LEU A 615 -9.52 -1.99 20.13
C LEU A 615 -11.02 -1.98 19.84
N GLN A 616 -11.40 -2.10 18.57
CA GLN A 616 -12.80 -2.21 18.18
C GLN A 616 -13.42 -3.51 18.70
N ALA A 617 -12.67 -4.61 18.71
CA ALA A 617 -13.15 -5.88 19.23
C ALA A 617 -13.42 -5.79 20.73
N ARG A 618 -12.51 -5.14 21.48
CA ARG A 618 -12.53 -5.05 22.94
C ARG A 618 -13.44 -3.96 23.49
N TYR A 619 -13.53 -2.82 22.82
CA TYR A 619 -14.19 -1.60 23.32
C TYR A 619 -15.35 -1.13 22.43
N GLY A 620 -15.65 -1.86 21.36
CA GLY A 620 -16.66 -1.48 20.37
C GLY A 620 -16.20 -0.35 19.46
N GLY A 621 -16.97 -0.07 18.41
CA GLY A 621 -16.65 0.98 17.44
C GLY A 621 -16.58 2.38 18.04
N LYS A 622 -17.53 2.72 18.94
CA LYS A 622 -17.53 4.03 19.62
C LYS A 622 -16.36 4.17 20.59
N GLY A 623 -16.08 3.14 21.39
CA GLY A 623 -14.98 3.14 22.35
C GLY A 623 -13.62 3.23 21.67
N SER A 624 -13.38 2.38 20.66
CA SER A 624 -12.17 2.45 19.83
C SER A 624 -11.98 3.83 19.19
N GLY A 625 -13.06 4.43 18.65
CA GLY A 625 -13.01 5.77 18.10
C GLY A 625 -12.58 6.83 19.13
N LEU A 626 -13.13 6.79 20.34
CA LEU A 626 -12.73 7.72 21.41
C LEU A 626 -11.28 7.55 21.85
N ILE A 627 -10.79 6.31 21.95
CA ILE A 627 -9.38 6.01 22.27
C ILE A 627 -8.46 6.61 21.21
N HIS A 628 -8.79 6.47 19.92
CA HIS A 628 -8.00 7.06 18.83
C HIS A 628 -8.07 8.59 18.82
N ILE A 629 -9.23 9.19 19.08
CA ILE A 629 -9.36 10.65 19.18
C ILE A 629 -8.48 11.19 20.33
N ALA A 630 -8.49 10.52 21.48
CA ALA A 630 -7.64 10.84 22.61
C ALA A 630 -6.14 10.66 22.28
N TYR A 631 -5.77 9.58 21.58
CA TYR A 631 -4.41 9.36 21.09
C TYR A 631 -3.93 10.47 20.15
N LEU A 632 -4.81 10.99 19.28
CA LEU A 632 -4.51 12.11 18.40
C LEU A 632 -4.40 13.46 19.13
N GLY A 633 -4.59 13.49 20.45
CA GLY A 633 -4.56 14.70 21.26
C GLY A 633 -5.70 15.67 20.96
N ILE A 634 -6.79 15.20 20.35
CA ILE A 634 -7.99 16.00 20.14
C ILE A 634 -8.69 16.12 21.50
N PRO A 635 -9.02 17.33 21.98
CA PRO A 635 -9.66 17.49 23.28
C PRO A 635 -10.96 16.69 23.38
N THR A 636 -10.93 15.63 24.19
CA THR A 636 -12.09 14.84 24.59
C THR A 636 -12.40 15.12 26.06
N ARG A 637 -13.67 14.96 26.46
CA ARG A 637 -14.00 14.96 27.89
C ARG A 637 -13.44 13.70 28.53
N ASP A 638 -13.04 13.81 29.79
CA ASP A 638 -12.65 12.68 30.62
C ASP A 638 -13.79 11.65 30.65
N ALA A 639 -13.45 10.39 30.38
CA ALA A 639 -14.37 9.27 30.34
C ALA A 639 -13.61 7.96 30.44
N PHE A 640 -14.34 6.88 30.72
CA PHE A 640 -13.82 5.52 30.60
C PHE A 640 -14.73 4.64 29.75
N VAL A 641 -14.17 3.58 29.18
CA VAL A 641 -14.89 2.64 28.31
C VAL A 641 -14.99 1.28 28.96
N VAL A 642 -16.22 0.76 29.00
CA VAL A 642 -16.54 -0.58 29.50
C VAL A 642 -16.28 -1.63 28.40
N PRO A 643 -15.51 -2.70 28.66
CA PRO A 643 -15.20 -3.71 27.64
C PRO A 643 -16.42 -4.49 27.14
N THR A 644 -16.48 -4.74 25.83
CA THR A 644 -17.54 -5.55 25.16
C THR A 644 -17.48 -7.02 25.54
N VAL A 645 -16.36 -7.49 26.09
CA VAL A 645 -16.19 -8.86 26.56
C VAL A 645 -17.06 -9.18 27.78
N LEU A 646 -17.41 -8.18 28.59
CA LEU A 646 -18.28 -8.35 29.76
C LEU A 646 -19.69 -8.84 29.38
N PRO A 647 -20.43 -8.18 28.45
CA PRO A 647 -21.70 -8.71 27.97
C PRO A 647 -21.54 -9.99 27.16
N ARG A 648 -20.48 -10.12 26.34
CA ARG A 648 -20.22 -11.32 25.53
C ARG A 648 -20.03 -12.59 26.36
N MET A 649 -19.33 -12.49 27.49
CA MET A 649 -19.13 -13.61 28.43
C MET A 649 -20.26 -13.76 29.45
N ASN A 650 -21.37 -13.02 29.28
CA ASN A 650 -22.48 -12.97 30.22
C ASN A 650 -22.08 -12.56 31.66
N LEU A 651 -20.95 -11.86 31.85
CA LEU A 651 -20.42 -11.50 33.18
C LEU A 651 -21.26 -10.42 33.87
N HIS A 652 -21.93 -9.57 33.09
CA HIS A 652 -22.91 -8.62 33.60
C HIS A 652 -24.11 -9.27 34.30
N VAL A 653 -24.42 -10.54 33.98
CA VAL A 653 -25.47 -11.34 34.65
C VAL A 653 -24.88 -12.32 35.65
N ALA A 654 -23.76 -12.96 35.31
CA ALA A 654 -23.13 -13.99 36.13
C ALA A 654 -22.32 -13.43 37.31
N ALA A 655 -21.86 -12.18 37.24
CA ALA A 655 -21.04 -11.51 38.27
C ALA A 655 -21.45 -10.04 38.48
N PRO A 656 -22.72 -9.75 38.82
CA PRO A 656 -23.24 -8.37 38.95
C PRO A 656 -22.53 -7.59 40.07
N ASP A 657 -22.30 -8.21 41.23
CA ASP A 657 -21.64 -7.55 42.37
C ASP A 657 -20.22 -7.08 42.01
N ARG A 658 -19.50 -7.86 41.20
CA ARG A 658 -18.17 -7.50 40.73
C ARG A 658 -18.24 -6.35 39.72
N LEU A 659 -19.22 -6.36 38.82
CA LEU A 659 -19.43 -5.27 37.87
C LEU A 659 -19.71 -3.96 38.60
N ASP A 660 -20.57 -3.97 39.61
CA ASP A 660 -20.87 -2.78 40.41
C ASP A 660 -19.62 -2.24 41.12
N GLN A 661 -18.81 -3.12 41.70
CA GLN A 661 -17.53 -2.73 42.33
C GLN A 661 -16.56 -2.10 41.32
N GLU A 662 -16.39 -2.69 40.15
CA GLU A 662 -15.51 -2.16 39.10
C GLU A 662 -16.02 -0.82 38.54
N LEU A 663 -17.33 -0.69 38.32
CA LEU A 663 -17.93 0.56 37.85
C LEU A 663 -17.71 1.69 38.87
N MET A 664 -17.99 1.44 40.16
CA MET A 664 -17.77 2.45 41.21
C MET A 664 -16.29 2.80 41.36
N ARG A 665 -15.38 1.83 41.23
CA ARG A 665 -13.94 2.06 41.21
C ARG A 665 -13.54 2.98 40.05
N HIS A 666 -14.05 2.74 38.85
CA HIS A 666 -13.72 3.56 37.69
C HIS A 666 -14.41 4.93 37.68
N ILE A 667 -15.58 5.07 38.30
CA ILE A 667 -16.18 6.38 38.58
C ILE A 667 -15.27 7.20 39.51
N ALA A 668 -14.75 6.60 40.59
CA ALA A 668 -13.84 7.31 41.49
C ALA A 668 -12.52 7.74 40.79
N ILE A 669 -12.01 6.94 39.85
CA ILE A 669 -10.86 7.34 39.01
C ILE A 669 -11.25 8.54 38.14
N LEU A 670 -12.41 8.49 37.47
CA LEU A 670 -12.91 9.59 36.64
C LEU A 670 -13.09 10.89 37.43
N GLU A 671 -13.64 10.83 38.65
CA GLU A 671 -13.77 11.99 39.54
C GLU A 671 -12.41 12.64 39.84
N ASN A 672 -11.39 11.82 40.11
CA ASN A 672 -10.03 12.31 40.37
C ASN A 672 -9.39 12.90 39.10
N ASP A 673 -9.60 12.28 37.94
CA ASP A 673 -9.07 12.76 36.67
C ASP A 673 -9.65 14.13 36.29
N ILE A 674 -10.97 14.30 36.45
CA ILE A 674 -11.66 15.58 36.23
C ILE A 674 -11.12 16.66 37.19
N ALA A 675 -10.89 16.31 38.45
CA ALA A 675 -10.32 17.25 39.41
C ALA A 675 -8.88 17.66 39.02
N ALA A 676 -8.07 16.70 38.54
CA ALA A 676 -6.71 16.93 38.08
C ALA A 676 -6.64 17.76 36.79
N SER A 677 -7.62 17.63 35.90
CA SER A 677 -7.73 18.40 34.65
C SER A 677 -8.32 19.81 34.83
N GLY A 678 -8.66 20.20 36.07
CA GLY A 678 -9.16 21.53 36.41
C GLY A 678 -10.69 21.66 36.40
N GLY A 679 -11.42 20.55 36.28
CA GLY A 679 -12.89 20.50 36.29
C GLY A 679 -13.56 20.64 37.67
N GLY A 680 -12.77 20.78 38.74
CA GLY A 680 -13.26 20.87 40.11
C GLY A 680 -13.54 19.50 40.76
N ASN A 681 -13.81 19.48 42.06
CA ASN A 681 -14.05 18.26 42.83
C ASN A 681 -15.52 17.82 42.72
N LEU A 682 -15.89 17.30 41.54
CA LEU A 682 -17.24 16.78 41.24
C LEU A 682 -17.37 15.34 41.73
N ARG A 683 -18.56 14.94 42.21
CA ARG A 683 -18.85 13.59 42.69
C ARG A 683 -20.21 13.07 42.26
N LEU A 684 -20.29 11.79 41.89
CA LEU A 684 -21.54 11.14 41.53
C LEU A 684 -22.46 11.05 42.75
N GLY A 685 -23.70 11.54 42.64
CA GLY A 685 -24.67 11.57 43.73
C GLY A 685 -24.46 12.64 44.82
N ASP A 686 -23.46 13.53 44.73
CA ASP A 686 -23.34 14.68 45.64
C ASP A 686 -24.19 15.86 45.12
N PRO A 687 -25.27 16.26 45.81
CA PRO A 687 -26.13 17.36 45.35
C PRO A 687 -25.44 18.73 45.36
N ARG A 688 -24.30 18.90 46.05
CA ARG A 688 -23.58 20.17 46.12
C ARG A 688 -22.60 20.36 44.97
N ASN A 689 -21.94 19.28 44.54
CA ASN A 689 -20.98 19.29 43.44
C ASN A 689 -21.23 18.07 42.53
N PRO A 690 -22.37 18.03 41.81
CA PRO A 690 -22.80 16.82 41.13
C PRO A 690 -21.91 16.52 39.91
N LEU A 691 -21.46 15.28 39.81
CA LEU A 691 -20.95 14.71 38.56
C LEU A 691 -22.11 14.10 37.78
N LEU A 692 -22.37 14.59 36.57
CA LEU A 692 -23.38 14.04 35.67
C LEU A 692 -22.70 13.31 34.50
N LEU A 693 -23.15 12.09 34.24
CA LEU A 693 -22.59 11.20 33.23
C LEU A 693 -23.49 11.13 31.98
N ALA A 694 -22.85 10.91 30.84
CA ALA A 694 -23.51 10.48 29.61
C ALA A 694 -23.11 9.03 29.33
N VAL A 695 -24.05 8.09 29.45
CA VAL A 695 -23.84 6.67 29.21
C VAL A 695 -24.30 6.34 27.79
N ARG A 696 -23.37 5.90 26.95
CA ARG A 696 -23.63 5.63 25.53
C ARG A 696 -23.36 4.18 25.21
N GLY A 697 -24.39 3.44 24.81
CA GLY A 697 -24.21 2.08 24.29
C GLY A 697 -23.34 2.09 23.02
N GLY A 698 -22.34 1.22 22.99
CA GLY A 698 -21.47 0.99 21.85
C GLY A 698 -21.30 -0.50 21.58
N SER A 699 -21.47 -0.90 20.33
CA SER A 699 -21.21 -2.24 19.84
C SER A 699 -20.02 -2.26 18.90
N VAL A 700 -19.52 -3.46 18.58
CA VAL A 700 -18.46 -3.66 17.58
C VAL A 700 -18.85 -3.05 16.24
N PHE A 701 -20.07 -3.31 15.79
CA PHE A 701 -20.66 -2.76 14.57
C PHE A 701 -21.59 -1.58 14.88
N SER A 702 -21.83 -0.71 13.91
CA SER A 702 -22.85 0.33 14.06
C SER A 702 -24.24 -0.31 14.10
N MET A 703 -24.99 -0.06 15.18
CA MET A 703 -26.39 -0.48 15.33
C MET A 703 -27.28 0.77 15.53
N PRO A 704 -27.62 1.51 14.46
CA PRO A 704 -28.44 2.71 14.57
C PRO A 704 -29.81 2.39 15.18
N GLY A 705 -30.23 3.17 16.18
CA GLY A 705 -31.54 3.04 16.80
C GLY A 705 -31.73 1.90 17.81
N MET A 706 -30.76 0.97 17.95
CA MET A 706 -30.90 -0.18 18.86
C MET A 706 -30.32 0.04 20.26
N LEU A 707 -29.31 0.91 20.39
CA LEU A 707 -28.65 1.17 21.68
C LEU A 707 -29.10 2.51 22.26
N ALA A 708 -29.57 2.48 23.51
CA ALA A 708 -29.97 3.68 24.23
C ALA A 708 -28.76 4.59 24.53
N THR A 709 -29.02 5.89 24.53
CA THR A 709 -28.12 6.89 25.10
C THR A 709 -28.82 7.51 26.29
N VAL A 710 -28.22 7.44 27.46
CA VAL A 710 -28.69 8.11 28.68
C VAL A 710 -27.78 9.31 28.92
N VAL A 711 -28.39 10.48 29.04
CA VAL A 711 -27.69 11.74 29.37
C VAL A 711 -28.17 12.23 30.72
N PHE A 712 -27.29 12.93 31.44
CA PHE A 712 -27.57 13.46 32.78
C PHE A 712 -27.85 12.36 33.82
N ALA A 713 -27.12 11.25 33.75
CA ALA A 713 -27.15 10.22 34.78
C ALA A 713 -26.26 10.64 35.97
N GLY A 714 -26.83 10.82 37.16
CA GLY A 714 -26.05 11.10 38.37
C GLY A 714 -26.85 11.72 39.50
#